data_AF-A4PBS6-F1
#
_entry.id   AF-A4PBS6-F1
#
_cell.length_a   1.000
_cell.length_b   1.000
_cell.length_c   1.000
_cell.angle_alpha   90.00
_cell.angle_beta   90.00
_cell.angle_gamma   90.00
#
_symmetry.space_group_name_H-M   'P 1'
#
loop_
_entity.id
_entity.type
_entity.pdbx_description
1 polymer ?
#
loop_
_entity_poly.entity_id
_entity_poly.type
_entity_poly.pdbx_seq_one_letter_code
_entity_poly.pdbx_strand_id
1 'polypeptide(L)'
;MRRLHRRTARGIAGRKQKSWMMGVLAVLLVMSQFTMLPAVSYAATNLASGKTMTGSSFNAPYGAGNANDGDGLTYWESANNAFPQWIQVDLGTVASVDQVIAKLPPLAAWEKRTQKIAVQGSTNGSNFSDIVAAAEYTFDPNAANTVSIPFTAVQTRYVRLVITANSGWPAGQLSEFEVYGAAAGPDTEAPTAPTGLTYIEPGAGQIKLSWNASTDNVGVTGYDIFLGSTLIGSVAGNVLTYTDNQPTTTTVTYTVKAKDAAGNLSAASNAVTRNGAVSGNNLAQGKPITASSVMQTYVAANANDGNTSTYWEGNANTYPNTLTVSLGANADITAVVLKLNPASEWGPRTQTLQVLGHDQNTTDFTNLVSSTTYSFNPATGNTVTIPVTAKASDVQLKFTANSGSTGGQVAEFQVIGVPAANPDLTITGLTWSPANPVETDTITLTATVNNIGSAPSGATTVNFYSGDTLLGSSSVAGLAAGGSANINVSIGAKNAGTYPLTAKVNENNAVIETNKANNSYTSANPLVVNQIGSSDLVATTSWTPSNPMANQAVSFTVNLKNQGNLASASGAHGITVVVKNTAGATLQTLNGTYNGVLAAGANVNVSIPGTWTAVNGNYSVTTTAMVDANEAVIKQGNNTSTSSLNVYAARGAVMPYSRYDTEDATLGGGAVLKSAPTFDQALTASEASGQKYVALPSNGSSVQWTIRQGQGGAGVTMRFTMPDSSDGMGLNGSLDAYVNGAKVKTIPLTSYYNWQYFSGDMPADAPSGGRPLFRFDEVHFKLDQALQPGDTIRIQKTNGDNLEYGVDFLEIEPVPTEIARPANAVSVTDYGAVANDGQDDLAAFKAAVNAAVAGGKTLYIPAGTFHLSSMWEIGSASNMINNITITGAGIWHTNIQFTNPNAAGGGISLRISGKLDFSNLYMNSNLRSRYGQNAIYKGFMDNFGNNSVIRDVWVEHFECGFWVGDYAHTPAIYANGLTIENSRIRNNLADGVNFAQGTSNSIVRNSNLRNNGDDALAVWTSNTNGAPEGVNNTFSYNTIENNWRAGGIAFFGGSGHKADHNYIIDCVGGSGIRMNTVFPGYHFANNTGIVFLDNTIVNSGTSKDLYNGERGAIDLEASNDAIKNVTFTNIDIINSQRDAIQFGYGGGFQNIVFNQITIHGTGLDGITTSRFSGPHLGAAIFTYTGNGAAIFNNLTTSNIAYPNKYYIQNGFNLVIQ
;
A
#
# COMPACT_ATOMS: atom_id res chain seq x y z
N MET A 1 72.86 52.96 37.54
CA MET A 1 71.46 52.54 37.85
C MET A 1 70.90 51.94 36.57
N ARG A 2 70.51 50.66 36.56
CA ARG A 2 69.09 50.24 36.67
C ARG A 2 68.18 51.18 35.86
N ARG A 3 67.47 50.61 34.88
CA ARG A 3 66.80 51.25 33.73
C ARG A 3 67.69 51.32 32.50
N LEU A 4 66.99 51.46 31.36
CA LEU A 4 67.46 51.67 30.01
C LEU A 4 67.77 50.41 29.20
N HIS A 5 67.53 50.59 27.89
CA HIS A 5 68.26 49.96 26.78
C HIS A 5 67.75 48.54 26.47
N ARG A 6 67.58 48.08 25.24
CA ARG A 6 68.10 48.36 23.88
C ARG A 6 67.93 46.97 23.21
N ARG A 7 67.90 46.73 21.92
CA ARG A 7 68.00 47.44 20.65
C ARG A 7 67.90 46.26 19.65
N THR A 8 67.15 46.40 18.57
CA THR A 8 67.67 46.65 17.20
C THR A 8 68.67 45.62 16.70
N ALA A 9 68.68 45.28 15.42
CA ALA A 9 69.07 46.13 14.29
C ALA A 9 69.53 45.12 13.21
N ARG A 10 69.66 45.36 11.91
CA ARG A 10 69.83 46.53 11.03
C ARG A 10 69.76 45.88 9.62
N GLY A 11 69.51 46.58 8.52
CA GLY A 11 69.83 47.94 8.13
C GLY A 11 69.36 48.15 6.68
N ILE A 12 69.55 49.26 5.95
CA ILE A 12 70.34 50.50 6.06
C ILE A 12 69.74 51.41 4.94
N ALA A 13 69.29 52.64 5.27
CA ALA A 13 69.81 53.97 4.86
C ALA A 13 69.56 54.41 3.38
N GLY A 14 69.32 55.69 3.03
CA GLY A 14 69.44 56.98 3.73
C GLY A 14 68.59 58.09 3.05
N ARG A 15 68.08 59.11 3.77
CA ARG A 15 68.62 60.46 4.12
C ARG A 15 68.78 61.47 2.96
N LYS A 16 68.00 62.58 2.99
CA LYS A 16 68.46 63.99 3.24
C LYS A 16 67.32 65.05 3.08
N GLN A 17 67.29 66.02 4.02
CA GLN A 17 67.03 67.50 3.92
C GLN A 17 65.67 68.02 3.34
N LYS A 18 64.99 69.10 3.79
CA LYS A 18 65.25 70.39 4.50
C LYS A 18 63.86 70.98 4.95
N SER A 19 63.70 71.57 6.16
CA SER A 19 63.50 73.02 6.47
C SER A 19 62.15 73.62 5.96
N TRP A 20 61.31 74.37 6.68
CA TRP A 20 61.45 75.29 7.83
C TRP A 20 60.09 75.56 8.55
N MET A 21 60.18 76.29 9.67
CA MET A 21 59.18 76.62 10.68
C MET A 21 58.95 78.15 10.71
N MET A 22 57.70 78.62 10.85
CA MET A 22 57.20 79.93 11.36
C MET A 22 55.66 79.86 11.24
N GLY A 23 54.77 80.16 12.20
CA GLY A 23 54.67 81.22 13.21
C GLY A 23 53.33 81.96 12.96
N VAL A 24 52.20 81.56 13.57
CA VAL A 24 51.49 82.15 14.74
C VAL A 24 50.57 83.38 14.45
N LEU A 25 49.28 83.17 14.74
CA LEU A 25 48.17 84.05 15.21
C LEU A 25 47.62 85.27 14.42
N ALA A 26 46.27 85.33 14.41
CA ALA A 26 45.38 86.47 14.76
C ALA A 26 44.48 87.14 13.69
N VAL A 27 43.17 87.11 14.00
CA VAL A 27 42.11 88.14 13.86
C VAL A 27 41.37 88.33 12.52
N LEU A 28 40.03 88.44 12.67
CA LEU A 28 38.98 88.81 11.72
C LEU A 28 39.30 90.07 10.88
N LEU A 29 38.78 90.13 9.65
CA LEU A 29 37.69 91.02 9.19
C LEU A 29 37.79 91.29 7.68
N VAL A 30 36.62 91.46 7.05
CA VAL A 30 36.31 92.20 5.82
C VAL A 30 36.02 91.40 4.53
N MET A 31 34.74 91.52 4.16
CA MET A 31 34.07 91.27 2.88
C MET A 31 34.59 92.12 1.71
N SER A 32 34.32 91.66 0.48
CA SER A 32 34.14 92.36 -0.82
C SER A 32 34.95 91.63 -1.90
N GLN A 33 34.52 91.40 -3.13
CA GLN A 33 33.32 91.71 -3.92
C GLN A 33 33.52 90.91 -5.23
N PHE A 34 32.48 90.28 -5.78
CA PHE A 34 32.29 90.18 -7.23
C PHE A 34 30.79 90.11 -7.55
N THR A 35 30.27 91.30 -7.89
CA THR A 35 29.26 91.60 -8.93
C THR A 35 27.99 90.75 -9.02
N MET A 36 26.89 91.28 -8.48
CA MET A 36 25.52 90.92 -8.88
C MET A 36 25.17 91.58 -10.23
N LEU A 37 24.56 90.80 -11.12
CA LEU A 37 23.66 91.31 -12.16
C LEU A 37 22.34 91.74 -11.48
N PRO A 38 21.66 92.80 -11.93
CA PRO A 38 20.43 93.26 -11.29
C PRO A 38 19.33 92.20 -11.44
N ALA A 39 18.69 91.85 -10.32
CA ALA A 39 17.44 91.12 -10.33
C ALA A 39 16.38 91.96 -11.04
N VAL A 40 15.70 91.36 -12.02
CA VAL A 40 14.53 91.94 -12.65
C VAL A 40 13.42 92.00 -11.61
N SER A 41 13.08 93.20 -11.13
CA SER A 41 11.87 93.43 -10.35
C SER A 41 10.66 93.20 -11.25
N TYR A 42 9.89 92.15 -10.97
CA TYR A 42 8.53 92.05 -11.48
C TYR A 42 7.70 93.14 -10.78
N ALA A 43 7.13 94.06 -11.54
CA ALA A 43 6.17 95.02 -11.03
C ALA A 43 5.00 94.25 -10.38
N ALA A 44 4.62 94.62 -9.15
CA ALA A 44 3.51 93.98 -8.45
C ALA A 44 2.24 94.06 -9.31
N THR A 45 1.55 92.94 -9.49
CA THR A 45 0.34 92.87 -10.34
C THR A 45 -0.85 93.45 -9.60
N ASN A 46 -1.59 94.38 -10.23
CA ASN A 46 -2.87 94.89 -9.71
C ASN A 46 -3.93 93.78 -9.73
N LEU A 47 -4.31 93.28 -8.56
CA LEU A 47 -5.26 92.19 -8.35
C LEU A 47 -6.71 92.60 -8.64
N ALA A 48 -7.02 93.90 -8.65
CA ALA A 48 -8.36 94.42 -8.96
C ALA A 48 -8.61 94.57 -10.47
N SER A 49 -7.57 94.46 -11.29
CA SER A 49 -7.67 94.64 -12.75
C SER A 49 -8.57 93.57 -13.37
N GLY A 50 -9.58 94.02 -14.14
CA GLY A 50 -10.56 93.15 -14.80
C GLY A 50 -11.54 92.42 -13.87
N LYS A 51 -11.60 92.79 -12.58
CA LYS A 51 -12.50 92.19 -11.59
C LYS A 51 -13.83 92.95 -11.49
N THR A 52 -14.83 92.33 -10.89
CA THR A 52 -16.14 92.96 -10.72
C THR A 52 -16.09 94.00 -9.61
N MET A 53 -16.39 95.26 -9.95
CA MET A 53 -16.59 96.35 -9.00
C MET A 53 -18.08 96.53 -8.66
N THR A 54 -18.38 96.72 -7.37
CA THR A 54 -19.72 97.13 -6.91
C THR A 54 -19.62 98.31 -5.96
N GLY A 55 -20.63 99.17 -5.98
CA GLY A 55 -20.70 100.34 -5.09
C GLY A 55 -22.03 100.39 -4.34
N SER A 56 -22.00 101.05 -3.20
CA SER A 56 -23.18 101.39 -2.38
C SER A 56 -24.28 102.12 -3.15
N SER A 57 -23.90 103.07 -4.00
CA SER A 57 -24.77 103.80 -4.93
C SER A 57 -23.93 104.39 -6.07
N PHE A 58 -24.60 104.93 -7.08
CA PHE A 58 -23.94 105.78 -8.07
C PHE A 58 -24.91 106.80 -8.70
N ASN A 59 -24.38 107.94 -9.15
CA ASN A 59 -25.10 108.86 -10.05
C ASN A 59 -24.81 108.46 -11.50
N ALA A 60 -25.83 108.11 -12.29
CA ALA A 60 -25.61 107.76 -13.70
C ALA A 60 -25.06 108.99 -14.48
N PRO A 61 -24.02 108.84 -15.33
CA PRO A 61 -23.45 107.59 -15.85
C PRO A 61 -22.23 107.00 -15.08
N TYR A 62 -21.91 107.49 -13.88
CA TYR A 62 -20.66 107.21 -13.15
C TYR A 62 -20.69 105.91 -12.30
N GLY A 63 -20.91 104.77 -12.95
CA GLY A 63 -21.00 103.46 -12.28
C GLY A 63 -19.69 102.95 -11.66
N ALA A 64 -19.78 101.97 -10.76
CA ALA A 64 -18.62 101.41 -10.03
C ALA A 64 -17.57 100.75 -10.95
N GLY A 65 -17.99 100.23 -12.10
CA GLY A 65 -17.08 99.63 -13.09
C GLY A 65 -16.09 100.61 -13.73
N ASN A 66 -16.35 101.91 -13.64
CA ASN A 66 -15.42 102.93 -14.12
C ASN A 66 -14.17 103.04 -13.22
N ALA A 67 -14.19 102.49 -12.00
CA ALA A 67 -13.06 102.57 -11.09
C ALA A 67 -12.04 101.44 -11.30
N ASN A 68 -12.15 100.63 -12.36
CA ASN A 68 -11.12 99.66 -12.74
C ASN A 68 -11.11 99.32 -14.23
N ASP A 69 -11.59 100.23 -15.08
CA ASP A 69 -11.60 100.08 -16.53
C ASP A 69 -10.25 100.43 -17.18
N GLY A 70 -9.30 100.98 -16.39
CA GLY A 70 -7.99 101.42 -16.85
C GLY A 70 -8.00 102.77 -17.57
N ASP A 71 -9.14 103.47 -17.65
CA ASP A 71 -9.25 104.82 -18.20
C ASP A 71 -9.28 105.86 -17.07
N GLY A 72 -8.15 106.54 -16.86
CA GLY A 72 -8.05 107.57 -15.81
C GLY A 72 -8.97 108.79 -16.02
N LEU A 73 -9.75 108.89 -17.10
CA LEU A 73 -10.70 109.97 -17.34
C LEU A 73 -12.14 109.61 -16.95
N THR A 74 -12.48 108.33 -16.81
CA THR A 74 -13.78 107.88 -16.28
C THR A 74 -13.70 107.80 -14.75
N TYR A 75 -14.85 107.82 -14.08
CA TYR A 75 -14.88 107.68 -12.63
C TYR A 75 -16.20 107.11 -12.12
N TRP A 76 -16.13 106.48 -10.95
CA TRP A 76 -17.28 106.20 -10.10
C TRP A 76 -17.61 107.43 -9.27
N GLU A 77 -18.90 107.76 -9.15
CA GLU A 77 -19.42 108.78 -8.24
C GLU A 77 -20.63 108.24 -7.49
N SER A 78 -20.56 108.24 -6.15
CA SER A 78 -21.70 107.87 -5.29
C SER A 78 -22.84 108.89 -5.34
N ALA A 79 -24.00 108.57 -4.77
CA ALA A 79 -25.07 109.54 -4.54
C ALA A 79 -24.56 110.75 -3.71
N ASN A 80 -25.03 111.95 -4.06
CA ASN A 80 -24.61 113.19 -3.39
C ASN A 80 -25.20 113.29 -1.97
N ASN A 81 -24.39 113.82 -1.04
CA ASN A 81 -24.71 114.08 0.37
C ASN A 81 -25.12 112.83 1.19
N ALA A 82 -24.67 111.64 0.79
CA ALA A 82 -25.10 110.37 1.38
C ALA A 82 -23.99 109.60 2.11
N PHE A 83 -22.91 110.26 2.55
CA PHE A 83 -21.81 109.58 3.27
C PHE A 83 -22.28 108.86 4.55
N PRO A 84 -21.68 107.71 4.92
CA PRO A 84 -20.61 107.02 4.21
C PRO A 84 -21.08 106.29 2.95
N GLN A 85 -20.26 106.35 1.92
CA GLN A 85 -20.45 105.63 0.65
C GLN A 85 -19.27 104.68 0.45
N TRP A 86 -19.51 103.51 -0.13
CA TRP A 86 -18.48 102.52 -0.37
C TRP A 86 -18.43 102.05 -1.82
N ILE A 87 -17.23 101.64 -2.24
CA ILE A 87 -16.95 100.85 -3.45
C ILE A 87 -16.12 99.64 -3.05
N GLN A 88 -16.33 98.50 -3.70
CA GLN A 88 -15.61 97.27 -3.41
C GLN A 88 -15.27 96.51 -4.70
N VAL A 89 -14.20 95.73 -4.61
CA VAL A 89 -13.82 94.73 -5.61
C VAL A 89 -13.93 93.33 -5.02
N ASP A 90 -14.46 92.37 -5.79
CA ASP A 90 -14.26 90.94 -5.53
C ASP A 90 -13.03 90.43 -6.31
N LEU A 91 -11.96 90.08 -5.61
CA LEU A 91 -10.74 89.56 -6.23
C LEU A 91 -10.95 88.16 -6.84
N GLY A 92 -12.05 87.49 -6.50
CA GLY A 92 -12.46 86.16 -6.98
C GLY A 92 -12.01 85.03 -6.06
N THR A 93 -10.91 85.21 -5.32
CA THR A 93 -10.38 84.30 -4.30
C THR A 93 -9.79 85.11 -3.14
N VAL A 94 -9.63 84.50 -1.96
CA VAL A 94 -8.88 85.13 -0.87
C VAL A 94 -7.43 85.29 -1.32
N ALA A 95 -6.91 86.51 -1.28
CA ALA A 95 -5.55 86.87 -1.64
C ALA A 95 -4.88 87.65 -0.50
N SER A 96 -3.55 87.57 -0.42
CA SER A 96 -2.76 88.43 0.48
C SER A 96 -2.68 89.80 -0.12
N VAL A 97 -3.25 90.80 0.55
CA VAL A 97 -3.29 92.19 0.11
C VAL A 97 -2.54 93.02 1.14
N ASP A 98 -1.62 93.87 0.72
CA ASP A 98 -0.87 94.78 1.59
C ASP A 98 -0.92 96.24 1.13
N GLN A 99 -1.57 96.52 -0.01
CA GLN A 99 -1.67 97.88 -0.52
C GLN A 99 -2.92 98.09 -1.37
N VAL A 100 -3.51 99.27 -1.22
CA VAL A 100 -4.53 99.81 -2.13
C VAL A 100 -4.00 101.10 -2.75
N ILE A 101 -4.27 101.31 -4.04
CA ILE A 101 -4.09 102.61 -4.69
C ILE A 101 -5.45 103.13 -5.14
N ALA A 102 -5.76 104.35 -4.73
CA ALA A 102 -6.98 105.07 -5.09
C ALA A 102 -6.61 106.28 -5.95
N LYS A 103 -7.33 106.54 -7.04
CA LYS A 103 -7.07 107.66 -7.95
C LYS A 103 -8.33 108.50 -8.21
N LEU A 104 -8.14 109.76 -8.56
CA LEU A 104 -9.13 110.63 -9.21
C LEU A 104 -8.64 111.01 -10.60
N PRO A 105 -9.52 111.49 -11.51
CA PRO A 105 -9.09 111.88 -12.83
C PRO A 105 -7.93 112.89 -12.78
N PRO A 106 -6.83 112.69 -13.54
CA PRO A 106 -5.60 113.46 -13.40
C PRO A 106 -5.66 114.83 -14.11
N LEU A 107 -6.86 115.33 -14.41
CA LEU A 107 -7.08 116.61 -15.07
C LEU A 107 -6.98 117.77 -14.07
N ALA A 108 -6.44 118.92 -14.49
CA ALA A 108 -6.35 120.11 -13.65
C ALA A 108 -7.72 120.63 -13.15
N ALA A 109 -8.83 120.29 -13.83
CA ALA A 109 -10.19 120.59 -13.38
C ALA A 109 -10.59 119.83 -12.10
N TRP A 110 -9.90 118.73 -11.78
CA TRP A 110 -10.03 118.02 -10.52
C TRP A 110 -9.07 118.62 -9.50
N GLU A 111 -9.55 119.70 -8.85
CA GLU A 111 -8.79 120.43 -7.85
C GLU A 111 -8.27 119.56 -6.71
N LYS A 112 -7.17 120.01 -6.09
CA LYS A 112 -6.59 119.39 -4.90
C LYS A 112 -7.66 119.26 -3.82
N ARG A 113 -7.92 118.04 -3.37
CA ARG A 113 -8.98 117.73 -2.40
C ARG A 113 -8.57 116.62 -1.46
N THR A 114 -9.29 116.48 -0.36
CA THR A 114 -9.15 115.32 0.53
C THR A 114 -10.39 114.43 0.44
N GLN A 115 -10.19 113.11 0.51
CA GLN A 115 -11.26 112.17 0.84
C GLN A 115 -10.89 111.39 2.10
N LYS A 116 -11.85 111.23 3.01
CA LYS A 116 -11.67 110.43 4.23
C LYS A 116 -12.06 108.98 3.97
N ILE A 117 -11.06 108.11 3.84
CA ILE A 117 -11.19 106.74 3.35
C ILE A 117 -10.78 105.75 4.44
N ALA A 118 -11.59 104.71 4.68
CA ALA A 118 -11.19 103.48 5.36
C ALA A 118 -11.05 102.34 4.35
N VAL A 119 -10.13 101.41 4.61
CA VAL A 119 -9.98 100.18 3.82
C VAL A 119 -10.51 99.01 4.65
N GLN A 120 -11.45 98.26 4.10
CA GLN A 120 -12.06 97.10 4.74
C GLN A 120 -11.82 95.81 3.94
N GLY A 121 -11.73 94.70 4.66
CA GLY A 121 -11.54 93.36 4.09
C GLY A 121 -12.67 92.41 4.49
N SER A 122 -12.97 91.47 3.59
CA SER A 122 -13.86 90.33 3.87
C SER A 122 -13.43 89.12 3.05
N THR A 123 -13.51 87.93 3.62
CA THR A 123 -13.31 86.67 2.87
C THR A 123 -14.60 86.16 2.23
N ASN A 124 -15.77 86.63 2.68
CA ASN A 124 -17.08 86.10 2.26
C ASN A 124 -18.00 87.13 1.58
N GLY A 125 -17.66 88.41 1.62
CA GLY A 125 -18.40 89.48 0.93
C GLY A 125 -19.58 90.05 1.73
N SER A 126 -19.81 89.56 2.96
CA SER A 126 -20.90 90.00 3.84
C SER A 126 -20.41 90.60 5.15
N ASN A 127 -19.35 90.05 5.76
CA ASN A 127 -18.78 90.54 7.01
C ASN A 127 -17.47 91.28 6.74
N PHE A 128 -17.46 92.60 6.92
CA PHE A 128 -16.29 93.44 6.69
C PHE A 128 -15.65 93.91 8.00
N SER A 129 -14.32 93.89 8.05
CA SER A 129 -13.52 94.47 9.13
C SER A 129 -12.55 95.52 8.57
N ASP A 130 -12.29 96.57 9.34
CA ASP A 130 -11.29 97.58 8.98
C ASP A 130 -9.90 96.94 8.91
N ILE A 131 -9.27 97.05 7.74
CA ILE A 131 -7.84 96.79 7.51
C ILE A 131 -7.06 98.07 7.82
N VAL A 132 -7.58 99.20 7.36
CA VAL A 132 -7.07 100.54 7.68
C VAL A 132 -8.24 101.40 8.13
N ALA A 133 -8.15 101.94 9.34
CA ALA A 133 -9.15 102.84 9.89
C ALA A 133 -9.27 104.13 9.05
N ALA A 134 -10.43 104.78 9.09
CA ALA A 134 -10.71 105.97 8.27
C ALA A 134 -9.73 107.13 8.50
N ALA A 135 -8.98 107.51 7.47
CA ALA A 135 -8.04 108.63 7.49
C ALA A 135 -8.26 109.57 6.30
N GLU A 136 -7.84 110.84 6.43
CA GLU A 136 -7.91 111.80 5.33
C GLU A 136 -6.73 111.60 4.38
N TYR A 137 -7.05 111.41 3.09
CA TYR A 137 -6.07 111.27 2.02
C TYR A 137 -6.20 112.42 1.03
N THR A 138 -5.08 113.08 0.75
CA THR A 138 -5.02 114.21 -0.17
C THR A 138 -4.76 113.73 -1.60
N PHE A 139 -5.71 114.01 -2.49
CA PHE A 139 -5.57 113.87 -3.93
C PHE A 139 -5.10 115.21 -4.49
N ASP A 140 -3.86 115.24 -5.01
CA ASP A 140 -3.24 116.43 -5.59
C ASP A 140 -3.05 116.21 -7.10
N PRO A 141 -3.59 117.06 -7.99
CA PRO A 141 -3.42 116.90 -9.43
C PRO A 141 -1.95 116.98 -9.87
N ASN A 142 -1.08 117.65 -9.10
CA ASN A 142 0.37 117.67 -9.37
C ASN A 142 1.06 116.32 -9.05
N ALA A 143 0.42 115.48 -8.25
CA ALA A 143 0.82 114.10 -7.96
C ALA A 143 -0.09 113.10 -8.69
N ALA A 144 -0.59 113.48 -9.88
CA ALA A 144 -1.49 112.69 -10.72
C ALA A 144 -2.77 112.22 -10.02
N ASN A 145 -3.23 112.95 -8.99
CA ASN A 145 -4.42 112.62 -8.21
C ASN A 145 -4.41 111.15 -7.73
N THR A 146 -3.26 110.67 -7.27
CA THR A 146 -3.08 109.28 -6.83
C THR A 146 -2.71 109.22 -5.36
N VAL A 147 -3.37 108.32 -4.62
CA VAL A 147 -3.11 108.03 -3.22
C VAL A 147 -2.80 106.55 -3.07
N SER A 148 -1.67 106.24 -2.43
CA SER A 148 -1.30 104.89 -2.05
C SER A 148 -1.53 104.69 -0.55
N ILE A 149 -2.24 103.62 -0.20
CA ILE A 149 -2.59 103.23 1.18
C ILE A 149 -1.96 101.84 1.46
N PRO A 150 -0.73 101.80 1.99
CA PRO A 150 -0.11 100.54 2.41
C PRO A 150 -0.63 100.11 3.79
N PHE A 151 -0.64 98.80 4.03
CA PHE A 151 -0.99 98.18 5.31
C PHE A 151 -0.29 96.84 5.48
N THR A 152 -0.25 96.32 6.70
CA THR A 152 0.26 94.96 6.95
C THR A 152 -0.56 93.96 6.14
N ALA A 153 0.10 93.03 5.45
CA ALA A 153 -0.55 92.06 4.59
C ALA A 153 -1.70 91.31 5.30
N VAL A 154 -2.87 91.28 4.66
CA VAL A 154 -4.07 90.62 5.16
C VAL A 154 -4.67 89.70 4.10
N GLN A 155 -5.14 88.54 4.54
CA GLN A 155 -5.84 87.60 3.67
C GLN A 155 -7.30 88.05 3.51
N THR A 156 -7.64 88.56 2.33
CA THR A 156 -9.00 89.01 2.02
C THR A 156 -9.39 88.68 0.58
N ARG A 157 -10.67 88.44 0.32
CA ARG A 157 -11.20 88.25 -1.05
C ARG A 157 -11.86 89.51 -1.58
N TYR A 158 -12.59 90.21 -0.71
CA TYR A 158 -13.27 91.45 -1.03
C TYR A 158 -12.52 92.60 -0.37
N VAL A 159 -12.14 93.61 -1.15
CA VAL A 159 -11.53 94.84 -0.61
C VAL A 159 -12.52 95.97 -0.86
N ARG A 160 -12.86 96.69 0.20
CA ARG A 160 -13.85 97.77 0.18
C ARG A 160 -13.23 99.07 0.67
N LEU A 161 -13.40 100.14 -0.10
CA LEU A 161 -13.12 101.50 0.34
C LEU A 161 -14.40 102.12 0.87
N VAL A 162 -14.38 102.61 2.11
CA VAL A 162 -15.49 103.35 2.72
C VAL A 162 -15.11 104.82 2.83
N ILE A 163 -15.78 105.66 2.05
CA ILE A 163 -15.55 107.09 1.96
C ILE A 163 -16.60 107.80 2.84
N THR A 164 -16.12 108.58 3.81
CA THR A 164 -16.97 109.26 4.81
C THR A 164 -17.03 110.77 4.63
N ALA A 165 -16.10 111.35 3.85
CA ALA A 165 -16.09 112.75 3.47
C ALA A 165 -15.27 112.94 2.19
N ASN A 166 -15.62 113.95 1.39
CA ASN A 166 -14.84 114.44 0.25
C ASN A 166 -14.92 115.98 0.25
N SER A 167 -13.77 116.66 0.24
CA SER A 167 -13.72 118.12 0.33
C SER A 167 -14.01 118.83 -0.99
N GLY A 168 -13.86 118.13 -2.13
CA GLY A 168 -14.02 118.72 -3.47
C GLY A 168 -15.39 118.46 -4.12
N TRP A 169 -16.20 117.54 -3.58
CA TRP A 169 -17.54 117.23 -4.08
C TRP A 169 -18.36 116.49 -3.01
N PRO A 170 -19.70 116.63 -2.93
CA PRO A 170 -20.50 115.95 -1.91
C PRO A 170 -20.75 114.45 -2.17
N ALA A 171 -19.83 113.73 -2.84
CA ALA A 171 -19.93 112.30 -3.10
C ALA A 171 -18.55 111.63 -3.04
N GLY A 172 -18.53 110.32 -2.80
CA GLY A 172 -17.32 109.51 -2.98
C GLY A 172 -17.03 109.40 -4.46
N GLN A 173 -15.80 109.71 -4.86
CA GLN A 173 -15.38 109.69 -6.26
C GLN A 173 -14.07 108.92 -6.41
N LEU A 174 -13.95 108.05 -7.41
CA LEU A 174 -12.69 107.35 -7.75
C LEU A 174 -12.64 107.06 -9.26
N SER A 175 -11.53 107.41 -9.92
CA SER A 175 -11.24 106.99 -11.30
C SER A 175 -10.57 105.64 -11.39
N GLU A 176 -9.84 105.23 -10.35
CA GLU A 176 -9.23 103.91 -10.31
C GLU A 176 -9.10 103.43 -8.85
N PHE A 177 -9.38 102.15 -8.62
CA PHE A 177 -9.23 101.44 -7.36
C PHE A 177 -8.42 100.16 -7.61
N GLU A 178 -7.13 100.24 -7.32
CA GLU A 178 -6.16 99.17 -7.52
C GLU A 178 -5.86 98.48 -6.18
N VAL A 179 -5.64 97.17 -6.24
CA VAL A 179 -5.33 96.34 -5.07
C VAL A 179 -4.06 95.56 -5.37
N TYR A 180 -3.05 95.66 -4.53
CA TYR A 180 -1.77 94.96 -4.69
C TYR A 180 -1.53 93.99 -3.53
N GLY A 181 -0.91 92.87 -3.86
CA GLY A 181 -0.55 91.85 -2.90
C GLY A 181 0.92 91.94 -2.46
N ALA A 182 1.17 91.50 -1.24
CA ALA A 182 2.52 91.44 -0.69
C ALA A 182 3.41 90.57 -1.58
N ALA A 183 4.55 91.12 -2.02
CA ALA A 183 5.61 90.30 -2.58
C ALA A 183 6.01 89.27 -1.51
N ALA A 184 5.71 87.99 -1.76
CA ALA A 184 5.99 86.92 -0.81
C ALA A 184 7.48 86.93 -0.46
N GLY A 185 7.78 86.95 0.84
CA GLY A 185 9.12 86.61 1.31
C GLY A 185 9.50 85.21 0.82
N PRO A 186 10.79 84.85 0.81
CA PRO A 186 11.21 83.51 0.43
C PRO A 186 10.45 82.49 1.27
N ASP A 187 9.73 81.61 0.60
CA ASP A 187 9.12 80.45 1.23
C ASP A 187 10.24 79.52 1.71
N THR A 188 10.29 79.26 3.01
CA THR A 188 11.32 78.43 3.67
C THR A 188 10.77 77.13 4.23
N GLU A 189 9.47 76.88 4.10
CA GLU A 189 8.85 75.66 4.62
C GLU A 189 8.93 74.58 3.54
N ALA A 190 9.39 73.38 3.90
CA ALA A 190 9.48 72.28 2.95
C ALA A 190 8.16 71.49 2.89
N PRO A 191 7.78 70.93 1.73
CA PRO A 191 6.62 70.06 1.62
C PRO A 191 6.66 68.84 2.57
N THR A 192 5.49 68.26 2.86
CA THR A 192 5.43 66.97 3.57
C THR A 192 6.05 65.84 2.76
N ALA A 193 6.60 64.81 3.41
CA ALA A 193 7.16 63.66 2.72
C ALA A 193 6.07 62.86 1.97
N PRO A 194 6.31 62.45 0.71
CA PRO A 194 5.38 61.57 0.00
C PRO A 194 5.17 60.25 0.76
N THR A 195 3.94 59.75 0.81
CA THR A 195 3.60 58.51 1.52
C THR A 195 3.16 57.41 0.56
N GLY A 196 3.23 56.14 0.98
CA GLY A 196 2.71 55.02 0.19
C GLY A 196 3.49 54.74 -1.10
N LEU A 197 4.81 54.97 -1.13
CA LEU A 197 5.62 54.62 -2.28
C LEU A 197 5.56 53.11 -2.52
N THR A 198 5.18 52.72 -3.72
CA THR A 198 5.06 51.35 -4.22
C THR A 198 5.65 51.27 -5.63
N TYR A 199 5.93 50.05 -6.11
CA TYR A 199 6.28 49.82 -7.50
C TYR A 199 5.55 48.61 -8.07
N ILE A 200 5.36 48.61 -9.39
CA ILE A 200 4.99 47.44 -10.19
C ILE A 200 5.96 47.30 -11.37
N GLU A 201 6.03 46.11 -11.96
CA GLU A 201 6.84 45.84 -13.15
C GLU A 201 5.93 45.59 -14.37
N PRO A 202 5.54 46.64 -15.13
CA PRO A 202 4.61 46.50 -16.25
C PRO A 202 5.24 45.79 -17.48
N GLY A 203 6.56 45.60 -17.48
CA GLY A 203 7.32 44.89 -18.52
C GLY A 203 8.75 44.62 -18.05
N ALA A 204 9.48 43.75 -18.75
CA ALA A 204 10.84 43.39 -18.37
C ALA A 204 11.77 44.62 -18.29
N GLY A 205 12.35 44.85 -17.11
CA GLY A 205 13.27 45.96 -16.85
C GLY A 205 12.59 47.34 -16.72
N GLN A 206 11.26 47.37 -16.59
CA GLN A 206 10.49 48.59 -16.33
C GLN A 206 9.97 48.56 -14.89
N ILE A 207 10.18 49.64 -14.15
CA ILE A 207 9.75 49.80 -12.77
C ILE A 207 8.88 51.03 -12.71
N LYS A 208 7.57 50.84 -12.55
CA LYS A 208 6.62 51.93 -12.41
C LYS A 208 6.36 52.18 -10.93
N LEU A 209 6.88 53.29 -10.43
CA LEU A 209 6.67 53.83 -9.10
C LEU A 209 5.34 54.58 -9.01
N SER A 210 4.68 54.49 -7.87
CA SER A 210 3.48 55.25 -7.51
C SER A 210 3.51 55.65 -6.03
N TRP A 211 3.09 56.88 -5.71
CA TRP A 211 3.03 57.40 -4.34
C TRP A 211 1.82 58.33 -4.15
N ASN A 212 1.50 58.66 -2.90
CA ASN A 212 0.45 59.62 -2.56
C ASN A 212 0.99 61.05 -2.53
N ALA A 213 0.13 62.01 -2.88
CA ALA A 213 0.49 63.43 -2.94
C ALA A 213 0.93 64.00 -1.57
N SER A 214 2.03 64.73 -1.59
CA SER A 214 2.47 65.66 -0.53
C SER A 214 1.66 66.96 -0.53
N THR A 215 1.69 67.66 0.61
CA THR A 215 1.09 68.98 0.81
C THR A 215 2.17 69.98 1.22
N ASP A 216 1.97 71.24 0.87
CA ASP A 216 2.88 72.35 1.20
C ASP A 216 2.08 73.64 1.46
N ASN A 217 2.68 74.61 2.15
CA ASN A 217 2.03 75.87 2.53
C ASN A 217 1.83 76.83 1.34
N VAL A 218 2.66 76.77 0.30
CA VAL A 218 2.52 77.56 -0.95
C VAL A 218 2.15 76.66 -2.13
N GLY A 219 2.72 75.46 -2.20
CA GLY A 219 2.31 74.42 -3.14
C GLY A 219 3.46 73.55 -3.61
N VAL A 220 3.19 72.25 -3.73
CA VAL A 220 4.14 71.29 -4.29
C VAL A 220 4.23 71.50 -5.80
N THR A 221 5.40 71.88 -6.30
CA THR A 221 5.64 72.10 -7.74
C THR A 221 6.24 70.87 -8.42
N GLY A 222 6.79 69.92 -7.66
CA GLY A 222 7.27 68.66 -8.22
C GLY A 222 7.62 67.57 -7.22
N TYR A 223 7.96 66.40 -7.75
CA TYR A 223 8.57 65.30 -7.01
C TYR A 223 9.88 64.90 -7.64
N ASP A 224 10.90 64.74 -6.82
CA ASP A 224 12.24 64.28 -7.17
C ASP A 224 12.36 62.80 -6.78
N ILE A 225 12.68 61.95 -7.77
CA ILE A 225 12.78 60.49 -7.64
C ILE A 225 14.25 60.11 -7.52
N PHE A 226 14.60 59.42 -6.45
CA PHE A 226 15.96 58.99 -6.17
C PHE A 226 16.11 57.49 -6.34
N LEU A 227 17.17 57.07 -7.05
CA LEU A 227 17.71 55.71 -7.06
C LEU A 227 18.91 55.66 -6.11
N GLY A 228 18.76 55.00 -4.97
CA GLY A 228 19.70 55.12 -3.85
C GLY A 228 19.77 56.58 -3.40
N SER A 229 20.95 57.19 -3.50
CA SER A 229 21.18 58.62 -3.24
C SER A 229 21.17 59.50 -4.49
N THR A 230 21.02 58.93 -5.70
CA THR A 230 21.13 59.65 -6.97
C THR A 230 19.75 60.09 -7.44
N LEU A 231 19.57 61.38 -7.73
CA LEU A 231 18.36 61.90 -8.38
C LEU A 231 18.32 61.40 -9.83
N ILE A 232 17.30 60.61 -10.17
CA ILE A 232 17.15 60.02 -11.52
C ILE A 232 16.08 60.72 -12.36
N GLY A 233 15.22 61.51 -11.74
CA GLY A 233 14.20 62.26 -12.46
C GLY A 233 13.37 63.14 -11.55
N SER A 234 12.68 64.09 -12.16
CA SER A 234 11.69 64.93 -11.49
C SER A 234 10.41 64.97 -12.30
N VAL A 235 9.27 64.95 -11.62
CA VAL A 235 7.94 65.11 -12.24
C VAL A 235 7.21 66.32 -11.66
N ALA A 236 6.20 66.84 -12.37
CA ALA A 236 5.40 67.97 -11.90
C ALA A 236 4.57 67.60 -10.66
N GLY A 237 4.20 68.58 -9.84
CA GLY A 237 3.55 68.36 -8.53
C GLY A 237 2.18 67.67 -8.58
N ASN A 238 1.55 67.61 -9.76
CA ASN A 238 0.31 66.86 -10.00
C ASN A 238 0.55 65.45 -10.59
N VAL A 239 1.80 65.02 -10.78
CA VAL A 239 2.17 63.70 -11.32
C VAL A 239 2.68 62.82 -10.18
N LEU A 240 1.96 61.71 -9.92
CA LEU A 240 2.20 60.82 -8.78
C LEU A 240 2.79 59.46 -9.15
N THR A 241 3.35 59.37 -10.36
CA THR A 241 3.96 58.14 -10.87
C THR A 241 5.24 58.45 -11.64
N TYR A 242 6.19 57.52 -11.61
CA TYR A 242 7.42 57.60 -12.40
C TYR A 242 7.81 56.21 -12.89
N THR A 243 8.18 56.09 -14.16
CA THR A 243 8.68 54.83 -14.71
C THR A 243 10.18 54.94 -14.93
N ASP A 244 10.93 54.07 -14.27
CA ASP A 244 12.36 53.89 -14.47
C ASP A 244 12.64 52.63 -15.30
N ASN A 245 13.72 52.67 -16.07
CA ASN A 245 14.20 51.53 -16.84
C ASN A 245 15.54 51.09 -16.28
N GLN A 246 15.56 49.89 -15.70
CA GLN A 246 16.75 49.32 -15.11
C GLN A 246 16.94 47.89 -15.60
N PRO A 247 18.18 47.42 -15.80
CA PRO A 247 18.42 46.03 -16.14
C PRO A 247 17.72 45.11 -15.13
N THR A 248 17.05 44.07 -15.64
CA THR A 248 16.32 43.11 -14.80
C THR A 248 17.22 42.48 -13.75
N THR A 249 18.54 42.39 -13.98
CA THR A 249 19.56 41.83 -13.09
C THR A 249 20.09 42.79 -12.01
N THR A 250 19.73 44.07 -12.02
CA THR A 250 20.25 45.06 -11.05
C THR A 250 19.31 45.27 -9.88
N THR A 251 19.77 45.11 -8.63
CA THR A 251 18.98 45.52 -7.47
C THR A 251 18.96 47.04 -7.35
N VAL A 252 17.77 47.62 -7.24
CA VAL A 252 17.55 49.07 -7.23
C VAL A 252 16.60 49.45 -6.10
N THR A 253 16.92 50.51 -5.36
CA THR A 253 16.11 51.02 -4.24
C THR A 253 15.69 52.46 -4.52
N TYR A 254 14.39 52.74 -4.42
CA TYR A 254 13.83 54.06 -4.72
C TYR A 254 13.31 54.78 -3.49
N THR A 255 13.46 56.11 -3.49
CA THR A 255 12.74 57.03 -2.59
C THR A 255 12.27 58.25 -3.39
N VAL A 256 11.24 58.94 -2.91
CA VAL A 256 10.70 60.15 -3.55
C VAL A 256 10.64 61.30 -2.54
N LYS A 257 10.98 62.51 -2.98
CA LYS A 257 10.87 63.76 -2.21
C LYS A 257 10.03 64.78 -2.97
N ALA A 258 9.20 65.54 -2.27
CA ALA A 258 8.45 66.65 -2.85
C ALA A 258 9.29 67.94 -2.85
N LYS A 259 9.06 68.82 -3.83
CA LYS A 259 9.64 70.17 -3.93
C LYS A 259 8.57 71.22 -4.14
N ASP A 260 8.77 72.40 -3.55
CA ASP A 260 7.92 73.57 -3.72
C ASP A 260 8.49 74.55 -4.77
N ALA A 261 7.87 75.72 -4.91
CA ALA A 261 8.28 76.76 -5.86
C ALA A 261 9.55 77.54 -5.42
N ALA A 262 9.89 77.53 -4.14
CA ALA A 262 11.07 78.19 -3.58
C ALA A 262 12.31 77.29 -3.53
N GLY A 263 12.14 75.99 -3.80
CA GLY A 263 13.21 75.00 -3.90
C GLY A 263 13.44 74.21 -2.61
N ASN A 264 12.55 74.28 -1.61
CA ASN A 264 12.68 73.43 -0.42
C ASN A 264 12.27 71.99 -0.74
N LEU A 265 12.98 71.02 -0.17
CA LEU A 265 12.77 69.58 -0.39
C LEU A 265 12.26 68.90 0.87
N SER A 266 11.23 68.05 0.72
CA SER A 266 10.71 67.23 1.82
C SER A 266 11.73 66.19 2.34
N ALA A 267 11.44 65.60 3.50
CA ALA A 267 12.02 64.30 3.85
C ALA A 267 11.65 63.23 2.80
N ALA A 268 12.44 62.16 2.70
CA ALA A 268 12.19 61.07 1.76
C ALA A 268 10.96 60.24 2.17
N SER A 269 10.27 59.67 1.18
CA SER A 269 9.25 58.63 1.38
C SER A 269 9.81 57.35 2.03
N ASN A 270 8.94 56.35 2.26
CA ASN A 270 9.42 54.98 2.46
C ASN A 270 10.23 54.51 1.24
N ALA A 271 11.20 53.62 1.46
CA ALA A 271 12.00 53.04 0.38
C ALA A 271 11.32 51.80 -0.20
N VAL A 272 11.45 51.58 -1.51
CA VAL A 272 11.04 50.34 -2.18
C VAL A 272 12.21 49.76 -2.97
N THR A 273 12.45 48.45 -2.84
CA THR A 273 13.57 47.77 -3.51
C THR A 273 13.04 46.76 -4.51
N ARG A 274 13.49 46.87 -5.77
CA ARG A 274 13.34 45.84 -6.80
C ARG A 274 14.65 45.08 -6.91
N ASN A 275 14.64 43.78 -6.62
CA ASN A 275 15.83 42.94 -6.64
C ASN A 275 16.22 42.55 -8.07
N GLY A 276 17.52 42.43 -8.32
CA GLY A 276 18.03 41.91 -9.57
C GLY A 276 17.64 40.44 -9.78
N ALA A 277 17.18 40.11 -10.99
CA ALA A 277 17.00 38.76 -11.48
C ALA A 277 18.33 38.01 -11.41
N VAL A 278 18.28 36.85 -10.76
CA VAL A 278 19.42 35.94 -10.61
C VAL A 278 19.46 34.99 -11.82
N SER A 279 20.64 34.80 -12.42
CA SER A 279 20.80 33.91 -13.59
C SER A 279 21.21 32.50 -13.15
N GLY A 280 20.45 31.49 -13.55
CA GLY A 280 20.75 30.09 -13.26
C GLY A 280 19.48 29.28 -13.13
N ASN A 281 19.63 27.96 -13.11
CA ASN A 281 18.51 27.04 -12.87
C ASN A 281 18.38 26.78 -11.37
N ASN A 282 17.17 26.41 -10.93
CA ASN A 282 17.00 25.84 -9.59
C ASN A 282 17.60 24.43 -9.56
N LEU A 283 18.76 24.30 -8.93
CA LEU A 283 19.49 23.03 -8.83
C LEU A 283 19.01 22.16 -7.66
N ALA A 284 18.18 22.70 -6.77
CA ALA A 284 17.72 22.03 -5.56
C ALA A 284 16.44 21.20 -5.75
N GLN A 285 15.65 21.47 -6.81
CA GLN A 285 14.35 20.82 -7.01
C GLN A 285 14.49 19.30 -7.16
N GLY A 286 13.75 18.54 -6.34
CA GLY A 286 13.77 17.07 -6.32
C GLY A 286 15.08 16.43 -5.84
N LYS A 287 16.05 17.22 -5.36
CA LYS A 287 17.31 16.71 -4.82
C LYS A 287 17.16 16.17 -3.40
N PRO A 288 18.06 15.29 -2.93
CA PRO A 288 18.09 14.91 -1.53
C PRO A 288 18.19 16.12 -0.60
N ILE A 289 17.27 16.20 0.36
CA ILE A 289 17.17 17.29 1.34
C ILE A 289 16.96 16.71 2.74
N THR A 290 17.67 17.24 3.73
CA THR A 290 17.65 16.76 5.12
C THR A 290 17.45 17.92 6.09
N ALA A 291 16.73 17.69 7.18
CA ALA A 291 16.49 18.69 8.21
C ALA A 291 16.97 18.20 9.58
N SER A 292 17.35 19.12 10.48
CA SER A 292 17.69 18.76 11.86
C SER A 292 16.50 18.24 12.67
N SER A 293 15.30 18.61 12.27
CA SER A 293 14.03 18.19 12.89
C SER A 293 12.87 18.45 11.94
N VAL A 294 11.73 17.82 12.22
CA VAL A 294 10.46 18.05 11.53
C VAL A 294 9.34 18.13 12.56
N MET A 295 8.41 19.05 12.36
CA MET A 295 7.19 19.16 13.14
C MET A 295 6.04 18.49 12.38
N GLN A 296 5.37 17.51 13.00
CA GLN A 296 4.25 16.78 12.40
C GLN A 296 4.62 16.17 11.03
N THR A 297 3.81 16.42 10.00
CA THR A 297 3.99 15.92 8.61
C THR A 297 4.73 16.92 7.71
N TYR A 298 5.22 18.04 8.23
CA TYR A 298 5.93 19.09 7.48
C TYR A 298 7.40 18.72 7.26
N VAL A 299 7.62 17.72 6.41
CA VAL A 299 8.94 17.09 6.17
C VAL A 299 9.84 17.92 5.24
N ALA A 300 11.15 17.64 5.27
CA ALA A 300 12.17 18.38 4.50
C ALA A 300 11.91 18.38 2.98
N ALA A 301 11.40 17.27 2.42
CA ALA A 301 11.11 17.13 1.00
C ALA A 301 10.05 18.12 0.49
N ASN A 302 9.17 18.60 1.37
CA ASN A 302 8.19 19.62 1.03
C ASN A 302 8.84 20.97 0.70
N ALA A 303 10.12 21.17 1.02
CA ALA A 303 10.82 22.42 0.74
C ALA A 303 11.52 22.42 -0.62
N ASN A 304 11.45 21.37 -1.43
CA ASN A 304 12.04 21.36 -2.77
C ASN A 304 11.27 20.51 -3.78
N ASP A 305 9.96 20.33 -3.54
CA ASP A 305 9.05 19.58 -4.41
C ASP A 305 8.47 20.45 -5.55
N GLY A 306 8.70 21.76 -5.52
CA GLY A 306 8.17 22.72 -6.49
C GLY A 306 6.76 23.21 -6.15
N ASN A 307 6.24 22.91 -4.96
CA ASN A 307 4.88 23.22 -4.53
C ASN A 307 4.87 24.16 -3.32
N THR A 308 4.56 25.44 -3.54
CA THR A 308 4.51 26.43 -2.45
C THR A 308 3.34 26.25 -1.46
N SER A 309 2.43 25.30 -1.69
CA SER A 309 1.35 24.98 -0.75
C SER A 309 1.76 23.97 0.31
N THR A 310 2.82 23.18 0.08
CA THR A 310 3.48 22.33 1.06
C THR A 310 4.65 23.09 1.70
N TYR A 311 5.10 22.67 2.88
CA TYR A 311 6.26 23.27 3.54
C TYR A 311 6.94 22.33 4.52
N TRP A 312 8.21 22.61 4.79
CA TRP A 312 8.97 22.08 5.91
C TRP A 312 8.85 23.00 7.13
N GLU A 313 8.75 22.40 8.32
CA GLU A 313 8.83 23.11 9.60
C GLU A 313 9.75 22.39 10.59
N GLY A 314 10.69 23.12 11.18
CA GLY A 314 11.55 22.62 12.26
C GLY A 314 10.82 22.56 13.60
N ASN A 315 11.37 21.80 14.56
CA ASN A 315 10.77 21.68 15.90
C ASN A 315 10.64 23.03 16.61
N ALA A 316 9.51 23.19 17.30
CA ALA A 316 9.15 24.37 18.05
C ALA A 316 10.21 24.74 19.10
N ASN A 317 10.73 25.97 19.04
CA ASN A 317 11.67 26.57 20.00
C ASN A 317 13.02 25.85 20.14
N THR A 318 13.41 25.00 19.18
CA THR A 318 14.69 24.27 19.21
C THR A 318 15.70 24.83 18.22
N TYR A 319 15.92 26.15 18.27
CA TYR A 319 16.92 26.78 17.42
C TYR A 319 18.36 26.39 17.84
N PRO A 320 19.28 26.17 16.88
CA PRO A 320 19.08 26.35 15.45
C PRO A 320 18.35 25.18 14.77
N ASN A 321 17.40 25.48 13.87
CA ASN A 321 16.88 24.50 12.94
C ASN A 321 17.72 24.55 11.65
N THR A 322 18.12 23.40 11.10
CA THR A 322 18.88 23.35 9.84
C THR A 322 18.12 22.60 8.75
N LEU A 323 18.30 23.02 7.51
CA LEU A 323 17.76 22.39 6.31
C LEU A 323 18.86 22.38 5.23
N THR A 324 19.26 21.21 4.77
CA THR A 324 20.43 21.00 3.89
C THR A 324 20.01 20.30 2.61
N VAL A 325 20.32 20.88 1.45
CA VAL A 325 20.12 20.25 0.14
C VAL A 325 21.46 19.83 -0.45
N SER A 326 21.51 18.59 -0.97
CA SER A 326 22.67 18.05 -1.67
C SER A 326 22.47 18.12 -3.18
N LEU A 327 23.29 18.92 -3.86
CA LEU A 327 23.24 19.11 -5.32
C LEU A 327 23.85 17.91 -6.07
N GLY A 328 24.68 17.11 -5.39
CA GLY A 328 25.33 15.89 -5.86
C GLY A 328 26.74 16.07 -6.41
N ALA A 329 27.05 17.25 -6.94
CA ALA A 329 28.37 17.68 -7.35
C ALA A 329 28.47 19.21 -7.21
N ASN A 330 29.67 19.77 -7.30
CA ASN A 330 29.87 21.21 -7.24
C ASN A 330 29.00 21.94 -8.27
N ALA A 331 28.34 22.99 -7.82
CA ALA A 331 27.68 23.99 -8.64
C ALA A 331 28.29 25.36 -8.36
N ASP A 332 28.36 26.20 -9.39
CA ASP A 332 28.63 27.62 -9.24
C ASP A 332 27.30 28.33 -8.94
N ILE A 333 27.11 28.65 -7.66
CA ILE A 333 25.87 29.22 -7.09
C ILE A 333 25.91 30.74 -7.25
N THR A 334 24.76 31.31 -7.61
CA THR A 334 24.53 32.76 -7.77
C THR A 334 23.51 33.30 -6.77
N ALA A 335 22.57 32.47 -6.29
CA ALA A 335 21.63 32.86 -5.24
C ALA A 335 20.98 31.66 -4.54
N VAL A 336 20.38 31.93 -3.39
CA VAL A 336 19.39 31.08 -2.73
C VAL A 336 18.06 31.83 -2.73
N VAL A 337 16.99 31.19 -3.20
CA VAL A 337 15.63 31.76 -3.15
C VAL A 337 14.80 30.93 -2.19
N LEU A 338 14.26 31.60 -1.17
CA LEU A 338 13.40 31.00 -0.16
C LEU A 338 11.97 31.50 -0.34
N LYS A 339 11.01 30.60 -0.32
CA LYS A 339 9.59 30.95 -0.34
C LYS A 339 8.87 30.37 0.87
N LEU A 340 7.85 31.09 1.32
CA LEU A 340 6.79 30.58 2.18
C LEU A 340 5.49 30.48 1.38
N ASN A 341 4.49 29.82 1.96
CA ASN A 341 3.18 29.72 1.32
C ASN A 341 2.61 31.13 1.06
N PRO A 342 2.18 31.44 -0.17
CA PRO A 342 1.74 32.78 -0.54
C PRO A 342 0.36 33.17 0.02
N ALA A 343 -0.37 32.25 0.65
CA ALA A 343 -1.68 32.53 1.22
C ALA A 343 -1.64 33.64 2.27
N SER A 344 -2.64 34.54 2.25
CA SER A 344 -2.69 35.71 3.13
C SER A 344 -2.71 35.38 4.62
N GLU A 345 -3.20 34.20 4.98
CA GLU A 345 -3.22 33.64 6.34
C GLU A 345 -1.83 33.43 6.96
N TRP A 346 -0.77 33.38 6.14
CA TRP A 346 0.59 33.39 6.66
C TRP A 346 1.01 34.76 7.21
N GLY A 347 0.40 35.86 6.77
CA GLY A 347 0.72 37.21 7.23
C GLY A 347 2.19 37.64 7.00
N PRO A 348 2.52 38.93 7.19
CA PRO A 348 3.90 39.39 7.18
C PRO A 348 4.68 38.82 8.37
N ARG A 349 5.89 38.29 8.13
CA ARG A 349 6.77 37.73 9.17
C ARG A 349 8.24 37.88 8.81
N THR A 350 9.11 37.58 9.75
CA THR A 350 10.56 37.61 9.61
C THR A 350 11.17 36.29 10.03
N GLN A 351 12.23 35.87 9.35
CA GLN A 351 13.06 34.74 9.77
C GLN A 351 14.54 35.16 9.77
N THR A 352 15.25 34.80 10.83
CA THR A 352 16.70 35.02 10.94
C THR A 352 17.42 33.72 10.60
N LEU A 353 18.24 33.75 9.54
CA LEU A 353 18.95 32.58 9.06
C LEU A 353 20.33 32.92 8.48
N GLN A 354 21.19 31.91 8.46
CA GLN A 354 22.50 31.88 7.84
C GLN A 354 22.49 30.90 6.65
N VAL A 355 23.23 31.22 5.57
CA VAL A 355 23.46 30.28 4.45
C VAL A 355 24.89 29.74 4.56
N LEU A 356 25.01 28.43 4.60
CA LEU A 356 26.26 27.69 4.68
C LEU A 356 26.42 26.80 3.45
N GLY A 357 27.65 26.40 3.14
CA GLY A 357 27.93 25.40 2.11
C GLY A 357 29.34 24.85 2.19
N HIS A 358 29.55 23.72 1.52
CA HIS A 358 30.87 23.13 1.31
C HIS A 358 30.95 22.55 -0.11
N ASP A 359 32.17 22.32 -0.58
CA ASP A 359 32.39 21.75 -1.91
C ASP A 359 32.38 20.21 -1.86
N GLN A 360 32.39 19.59 -3.03
CA GLN A 360 32.33 18.13 -3.18
C GLN A 360 33.56 17.38 -2.64
N ASN A 361 34.61 18.10 -2.19
CA ASN A 361 35.86 17.53 -1.67
C ASN A 361 36.00 17.72 -0.16
N THR A 362 35.04 18.40 0.47
CA THR A 362 35.03 18.72 1.89
C THR A 362 33.70 18.30 2.50
N THR A 363 33.66 18.19 3.83
CA THR A 363 32.44 17.83 4.58
C THR A 363 32.00 18.91 5.56
N ASP A 364 32.88 19.86 5.87
CA ASP A 364 32.62 20.90 6.86
C ASP A 364 31.96 22.12 6.23
N PHE A 365 30.77 22.48 6.72
CA PHE A 365 30.04 23.66 6.26
C PHE A 365 30.78 24.96 6.59
N THR A 366 31.00 25.79 5.57
CA THR A 366 31.57 27.13 5.70
C THR A 366 30.52 28.20 5.52
N ASN A 367 30.76 29.40 6.06
CA ASN A 367 29.84 30.53 5.96
C ASN A 367 29.82 31.13 4.55
N LEU A 368 28.69 31.03 3.85
CA LEU A 368 28.47 31.68 2.56
C LEU A 368 27.79 33.05 2.72
N VAL A 369 26.76 33.11 3.56
CA VAL A 369 26.07 34.35 3.93
C VAL A 369 25.82 34.34 5.43
N SER A 370 26.36 35.35 6.11
CA SER A 370 26.24 35.53 7.56
C SER A 370 24.78 35.68 8.00
N SER A 371 24.51 35.27 9.25
CA SER A 371 23.15 35.30 9.82
C SER A 371 22.49 36.67 9.69
N THR A 372 21.34 36.72 9.00
CA THR A 372 20.62 37.94 8.66
C THR A 372 19.11 37.72 8.82
N THR A 373 18.37 38.74 9.26
CA THR A 373 16.91 38.71 9.34
C THR A 373 16.29 39.12 8.00
N TYR A 374 15.47 38.23 7.43
CA TYR A 374 14.75 38.46 6.18
C TYR A 374 13.25 38.59 6.43
N SER A 375 12.60 39.49 5.70
CA SER A 375 11.15 39.73 5.78
C SER A 375 10.42 38.98 4.67
N PHE A 376 9.37 38.25 5.03
CA PHE A 376 8.45 37.55 4.15
C PHE A 376 7.09 38.24 4.23
N ASN A 377 6.56 38.65 3.09
CA ASN A 377 5.26 39.32 2.99
C ASN A 377 4.40 38.65 1.91
N PRO A 378 3.18 38.16 2.23
CA PRO A 378 2.27 37.59 1.24
C PRO A 378 1.97 38.53 0.08
N ALA A 379 1.92 39.85 0.33
CA ALA A 379 1.69 40.86 -0.70
C ALA A 379 2.79 40.93 -1.76
N THR A 380 4.00 40.45 -1.44
CA THR A 380 5.14 40.36 -2.37
C THR A 380 5.47 38.90 -2.71
N GLY A 381 4.50 37.99 -2.56
CA GLY A 381 4.63 36.57 -2.91
C GLY A 381 5.44 35.74 -1.90
N ASN A 382 5.62 36.22 -0.67
CA ASN A 382 6.29 35.49 0.42
C ASN A 382 7.66 34.91 0.01
N THR A 383 8.41 35.65 -0.81
CA THR A 383 9.66 35.21 -1.41
C THR A 383 10.82 36.12 -1.00
N VAL A 384 11.95 35.52 -0.68
CA VAL A 384 13.22 36.20 -0.40
C VAL A 384 14.28 35.63 -1.33
N THR A 385 15.03 36.50 -2.00
CA THR A 385 16.21 36.13 -2.79
C THR A 385 17.46 36.59 -2.05
N ILE A 386 18.35 35.65 -1.74
CA ILE A 386 19.61 35.86 -1.04
C ILE A 386 20.74 35.67 -2.06
N PRO A 387 21.47 36.73 -2.45
CA PRO A 387 22.65 36.58 -3.31
C PRO A 387 23.70 35.70 -2.63
N VAL A 388 24.23 34.71 -3.37
CA VAL A 388 25.27 33.80 -2.91
C VAL A 388 26.25 33.62 -4.04
N THR A 389 27.53 33.93 -3.85
CA THR A 389 28.58 33.63 -4.85
C THR A 389 29.52 32.60 -4.27
N ALA A 390 29.29 31.33 -4.58
CA ALA A 390 30.04 30.22 -4.02
C ALA A 390 30.06 29.02 -4.95
N LYS A 391 31.11 28.21 -4.85
CA LYS A 391 31.13 26.85 -5.41
C LYS A 391 30.81 25.88 -4.28
N ALA A 392 29.71 25.15 -4.39
CA ALA A 392 29.31 24.18 -3.36
C ALA A 392 28.59 22.97 -3.97
N SER A 393 28.75 21.81 -3.35
CA SER A 393 27.93 20.61 -3.63
C SER A 393 26.74 20.51 -2.71
N ASP A 394 26.78 21.15 -1.55
CA ASP A 394 25.74 21.10 -0.53
C ASP A 394 25.53 22.50 0.04
N VAL A 395 24.26 22.88 0.22
CA VAL A 395 23.87 24.18 0.76
C VAL A 395 22.94 23.98 1.95
N GLN A 396 23.27 24.60 3.07
CA GLN A 396 22.50 24.52 4.32
C GLN A 396 21.96 25.88 4.74
N LEU A 397 20.67 25.91 5.07
CA LEU A 397 20.05 26.99 5.82
C LEU A 397 20.14 26.68 7.30
N LYS A 398 20.53 27.66 8.11
CA LYS A 398 20.57 27.57 9.57
C LYS A 398 19.73 28.69 10.17
N PHE A 399 18.52 28.36 10.60
CA PHE A 399 17.56 29.29 11.21
C PHE A 399 17.85 29.47 12.69
N THR A 400 17.68 30.69 13.19
CA THR A 400 17.83 31.03 14.63
C THR A 400 16.63 31.79 15.20
N ALA A 401 15.70 32.28 14.36
CA ALA A 401 14.45 32.89 14.81
C ALA A 401 13.41 32.91 13.68
N ASN A 402 12.12 32.89 14.04
CA ASN A 402 10.96 33.11 13.18
C ASN A 402 9.92 33.90 13.99
N SER A 403 9.35 34.98 13.44
CA SER A 403 8.30 35.76 14.12
C SER A 403 6.88 35.29 13.84
N GLY A 404 6.68 34.41 12.85
CA GLY A 404 5.38 33.86 12.48
C GLY A 404 5.12 32.42 12.95
N SER A 405 6.13 31.73 13.50
CA SER A 405 6.00 30.40 14.14
C SER A 405 7.12 30.20 15.17
N THR A 406 7.10 29.08 15.87
CA THR A 406 8.11 28.70 16.87
C THR A 406 9.30 27.94 16.27
N GLY A 407 9.21 27.45 15.04
CA GLY A 407 10.31 26.83 14.28
C GLY A 407 10.59 27.55 12.95
N GLY A 408 11.75 27.25 12.33
CA GLY A 408 12.04 27.69 10.96
C GLY A 408 11.10 27.02 9.96
N GLN A 409 10.64 27.78 8.96
CA GLN A 409 9.69 27.29 7.96
C GLN A 409 10.18 27.63 6.55
N VAL A 410 10.04 26.69 5.60
CA VAL A 410 10.36 26.89 4.18
C VAL A 410 9.40 26.09 3.33
N ALA A 411 8.68 26.75 2.42
CA ALA A 411 7.87 26.09 1.40
C ALA A 411 8.71 25.74 0.17
N GLU A 412 9.66 26.60 -0.22
CA GLU A 412 10.61 26.29 -1.30
C GLU A 412 12.00 26.81 -0.96
N PHE A 413 13.00 25.93 -1.03
CA PHE A 413 14.43 26.17 -0.89
C PHE A 413 15.09 25.94 -2.25
N GLN A 414 15.24 27.02 -3.01
CA GLN A 414 15.83 26.99 -4.34
C GLN A 414 17.30 27.42 -4.26
N VAL A 415 18.18 26.65 -4.89
CA VAL A 415 19.59 27.00 -5.07
C VAL A 415 19.79 27.33 -6.54
N ILE A 416 20.02 28.61 -6.84
CA ILE A 416 20.12 29.14 -8.19
C ILE A 416 21.58 29.14 -8.63
N GLY A 417 21.90 28.45 -9.72
CA GLY A 417 23.26 28.39 -10.25
C GLY A 417 23.38 27.56 -11.53
N VAL A 418 24.61 27.24 -11.89
CA VAL A 418 24.94 26.30 -12.96
C VAL A 418 25.84 25.18 -12.42
N PRO A 419 25.72 23.93 -12.88
CA PRO A 419 26.65 22.87 -12.52
C PRO A 419 28.10 23.29 -12.85
N ALA A 420 29.05 23.03 -11.94
CA ALA A 420 30.46 23.25 -12.19
C ALA A 420 31.06 22.09 -13.01
N ALA A 421 32.21 22.31 -13.64
CA ALA A 421 32.86 21.29 -14.47
C ALA A 421 33.14 20.00 -13.69
N ASN A 422 32.57 18.89 -14.16
CA ASN A 422 32.73 17.54 -13.61
C ASN A 422 32.66 16.51 -14.76
N PRO A 423 33.22 15.31 -14.59
CA PRO A 423 33.04 14.22 -15.54
C PRO A 423 31.56 13.77 -15.60
N ASP A 424 31.22 13.02 -16.65
CA ASP A 424 29.91 12.39 -16.85
C ASP A 424 30.14 11.09 -17.64
N LEU A 425 30.17 9.96 -16.94
CA LEU A 425 30.47 8.67 -17.53
C LEU A 425 29.21 8.00 -18.04
N THR A 426 29.16 7.74 -19.34
CA THR A 426 28.03 7.07 -19.98
C THR A 426 28.46 5.84 -20.76
N ILE A 427 27.57 4.87 -20.91
CA ILE A 427 27.77 3.71 -21.77
C ILE A 427 26.89 3.85 -23.01
N THR A 428 27.49 3.76 -24.20
CA THR A 428 26.77 3.94 -25.48
C THR A 428 26.61 2.66 -26.27
N GLY A 429 27.24 1.57 -25.85
CA GLY A 429 27.19 0.30 -26.57
C GLY A 429 27.60 -0.88 -25.72
N LEU A 430 27.01 -2.04 -26.01
CA LEU A 430 27.33 -3.32 -25.42
C LEU A 430 27.26 -4.39 -26.51
N THR A 431 28.37 -5.07 -26.78
CA THR A 431 28.51 -6.07 -27.84
C THR A 431 29.17 -7.35 -27.30
N TRP A 432 29.12 -8.44 -28.07
CA TRP A 432 29.73 -9.71 -27.70
C TRP A 432 30.37 -10.44 -28.90
N SER A 433 31.30 -11.34 -28.60
CA SER A 433 31.93 -12.24 -29.57
C SER A 433 32.07 -13.65 -28.96
N PRO A 434 31.86 -14.74 -29.74
CA PRO A 434 31.41 -14.76 -31.14
C PRO A 434 29.95 -14.29 -31.30
N ALA A 435 29.54 -13.97 -32.54
CA ALA A 435 28.21 -13.39 -32.80
C ALA A 435 27.04 -14.35 -32.56
N ASN A 436 27.25 -15.65 -32.83
CA ASN A 436 26.27 -16.73 -32.62
C ASN A 436 26.89 -17.83 -31.75
N PRO A 437 27.12 -17.57 -30.45
CA PRO A 437 27.79 -18.54 -29.59
C PRO A 437 26.94 -19.79 -29.39
N VAL A 438 27.58 -20.95 -29.29
CA VAL A 438 27.00 -22.19 -28.74
C VAL A 438 27.52 -22.45 -27.33
N GLU A 439 26.96 -23.45 -26.66
CA GLU A 439 27.26 -23.77 -25.25
C GLU A 439 28.72 -24.07 -24.90
N THR A 440 29.57 -24.31 -25.91
CA THR A 440 31.00 -24.57 -25.75
C THR A 440 31.88 -23.34 -26.03
N ASP A 441 31.32 -22.26 -26.59
CA ASP A 441 32.09 -21.08 -26.98
C ASP A 441 32.41 -20.19 -25.78
N THR A 442 33.66 -19.74 -25.65
CA THR A 442 34.01 -18.68 -24.69
C THR A 442 33.51 -17.33 -25.19
N ILE A 443 32.65 -16.67 -24.41
CA ILE A 443 32.02 -15.39 -24.80
C ILE A 443 32.78 -14.23 -24.17
N THR A 444 33.09 -13.20 -24.98
CA THR A 444 33.64 -11.92 -24.52
C THR A 444 32.62 -10.81 -24.70
N LEU A 445 32.30 -10.07 -23.64
CA LEU A 445 31.46 -8.87 -23.68
C LEU A 445 32.33 -7.61 -23.80
N THR A 446 31.84 -6.60 -24.50
CA THR A 446 32.52 -5.31 -24.68
C THR A 446 31.55 -4.16 -24.47
N ALA A 447 31.82 -3.29 -23.49
CA ALA A 447 31.08 -2.05 -23.27
C ALA A 447 31.87 -0.84 -23.77
N THR A 448 31.20 0.10 -24.43
CA THR A 448 31.78 1.38 -24.85
C THR A 448 31.46 2.45 -23.80
N VAL A 449 32.46 2.81 -23.00
CA VAL A 449 32.36 3.81 -21.93
C VAL A 449 32.89 5.15 -22.44
N ASN A 450 32.14 6.22 -22.24
CA ASN A 450 32.48 7.57 -22.67
C ASN A 450 32.45 8.52 -21.47
N ASN A 451 33.30 9.53 -21.47
CA ASN A 451 33.15 10.69 -20.59
C ASN A 451 32.62 11.86 -21.40
N ILE A 452 31.32 12.14 -21.30
CA ILE A 452 30.67 13.27 -21.99
C ILE A 452 30.69 14.55 -21.16
N GLY A 453 31.25 14.50 -19.95
CA GLY A 453 31.37 15.63 -19.04
C GLY A 453 32.47 16.59 -19.46
N SER A 454 32.45 17.78 -18.85
CA SER A 454 33.37 18.87 -19.20
C SER A 454 34.72 18.82 -18.43
N ALA A 455 34.94 17.78 -17.63
CA ALA A 455 36.18 17.54 -16.88
C ALA A 455 36.67 16.08 -17.04
N PRO A 456 37.97 15.80 -16.91
CA PRO A 456 38.48 14.43 -16.94
C PRO A 456 37.94 13.59 -15.77
N SER A 457 37.72 12.29 -16.00
CA SER A 457 37.32 11.33 -14.97
C SER A 457 38.54 10.69 -14.30
N GLY A 458 38.39 10.31 -13.03
CA GLY A 458 39.30 9.35 -12.40
C GLY A 458 39.11 7.93 -12.98
N ALA A 459 39.98 7.00 -12.57
CA ALA A 459 39.79 5.59 -12.88
C ALA A 459 38.60 5.02 -12.10
N THR A 460 37.85 4.10 -12.72
CA THR A 460 36.68 3.45 -12.14
C THR A 460 36.52 2.03 -12.67
N THR A 461 35.34 1.41 -12.52
CA THR A 461 35.03 0.07 -13.02
C THR A 461 33.75 0.07 -13.87
N VAL A 462 33.66 -0.90 -14.77
CA VAL A 462 32.41 -1.27 -15.45
C VAL A 462 32.05 -2.70 -15.07
N ASN A 463 30.78 -2.91 -14.74
CA ASN A 463 30.19 -4.18 -14.34
C ASN A 463 29.21 -4.63 -15.43
N PHE A 464 29.25 -5.91 -15.79
CA PHE A 464 28.38 -6.53 -16.78
C PHE A 464 27.41 -7.49 -16.11
N TYR A 465 26.13 -7.41 -16.46
CA TYR A 465 25.04 -8.13 -15.81
C TYR A 465 24.17 -8.86 -16.82
N SER A 466 23.55 -9.96 -16.38
CA SER A 466 22.35 -10.53 -16.99
C SER A 466 21.22 -10.55 -15.97
N GLY A 467 20.18 -9.73 -16.17
CA GLY A 467 19.25 -9.39 -15.09
C GLY A 467 19.99 -8.77 -13.91
N ASP A 468 19.82 -9.31 -12.71
CA ASP A 468 20.52 -8.86 -11.49
C ASP A 468 21.85 -9.61 -11.25
N THR A 469 22.22 -10.57 -12.10
CA THR A 469 23.42 -11.40 -11.90
C THR A 469 24.66 -10.76 -12.53
N LEU A 470 25.68 -10.48 -11.72
CA LEU A 470 26.99 -9.99 -12.19
C LEU A 470 27.73 -11.10 -12.96
N LEU A 471 28.00 -10.85 -14.24
CA LEU A 471 28.75 -11.75 -15.13
C LEU A 471 30.26 -11.51 -15.08
N GLY A 472 30.68 -10.28 -14.78
CA GLY A 472 32.08 -9.89 -14.68
C GLY A 472 32.26 -8.38 -14.59
N SER A 473 33.46 -7.97 -14.19
CA SER A 473 33.85 -6.58 -14.01
C SER A 473 35.21 -6.32 -14.65
N SER A 474 35.45 -5.10 -15.09
CA SER A 474 36.73 -4.68 -15.64
C SER A 474 37.01 -3.22 -15.33
N SER A 475 38.28 -2.83 -15.29
CA SER A 475 38.70 -1.47 -14.94
C SER A 475 38.54 -0.52 -16.12
N VAL A 476 38.15 0.71 -15.82
CA VAL A 476 38.11 1.85 -16.75
C VAL A 476 39.19 2.82 -16.28
N ALA A 477 40.20 3.06 -17.12
CA ALA A 477 41.19 4.11 -16.85
C ALA A 477 40.53 5.50 -16.87
N GLY A 478 41.19 6.51 -16.30
CA GLY A 478 40.69 7.89 -16.36
C GLY A 478 40.50 8.35 -17.81
N LEU A 479 39.34 8.90 -18.13
CA LEU A 479 38.98 9.38 -19.46
C LEU A 479 39.03 10.91 -19.49
N ALA A 480 39.72 11.47 -20.50
CA ALA A 480 39.64 12.91 -20.76
C ALA A 480 38.19 13.35 -21.05
N ALA A 481 37.89 14.64 -20.89
CA ALA A 481 36.60 15.19 -21.32
C ALA A 481 36.38 14.90 -22.83
N GLY A 482 35.24 14.30 -23.18
CA GLY A 482 34.94 13.81 -24.53
C GLY A 482 35.62 12.49 -24.92
N GLY A 483 36.39 11.86 -24.03
CA GLY A 483 37.10 10.61 -24.29
C GLY A 483 36.20 9.37 -24.25
N SER A 484 36.62 8.30 -24.92
CA SER A 484 35.90 7.01 -24.98
C SER A 484 36.87 5.83 -24.89
N ALA A 485 36.42 4.71 -24.32
CA ALA A 485 37.16 3.46 -24.25
C ALA A 485 36.22 2.25 -24.38
N ASN A 486 36.69 1.21 -25.11
CA ASN A 486 36.04 -0.09 -25.12
C ASN A 486 36.64 -0.97 -24.02
N ILE A 487 35.78 -1.51 -23.17
CA ILE A 487 36.17 -2.29 -22.01
C ILE A 487 35.62 -3.71 -22.18
N ASN A 488 36.50 -4.69 -22.12
CA ASN A 488 36.17 -6.08 -22.42
C ASN A 488 36.20 -6.93 -21.15
N VAL A 489 35.34 -7.95 -21.10
CA VAL A 489 35.40 -9.03 -20.09
C VAL A 489 35.05 -10.38 -20.74
N SER A 490 35.84 -11.41 -20.46
CA SER A 490 35.48 -12.79 -20.83
C SER A 490 34.56 -13.36 -19.76
N ILE A 491 33.38 -13.84 -20.16
CA ILE A 491 32.37 -14.41 -19.27
C ILE A 491 32.32 -15.95 -19.33
N GLY A 492 33.29 -16.55 -20.04
CA GLY A 492 33.35 -18.00 -20.27
C GLY A 492 32.26 -18.50 -21.22
N ALA A 493 32.12 -19.82 -21.29
CA ALA A 493 30.97 -20.45 -21.93
C ALA A 493 29.71 -20.31 -21.08
N LYS A 494 28.55 -20.29 -21.73
CA LYS A 494 27.24 -20.17 -21.09
C LYS A 494 26.32 -21.25 -21.61
N ASN A 495 25.35 -21.67 -20.80
CA ASN A 495 24.32 -22.61 -21.25
C ASN A 495 23.48 -21.97 -22.36
N ALA A 496 22.76 -22.79 -23.12
CA ALA A 496 21.89 -22.27 -24.16
C ALA A 496 20.76 -21.45 -23.52
N GLY A 497 20.47 -20.30 -24.10
CA GLY A 497 19.52 -19.37 -23.51
C GLY A 497 19.64 -17.98 -24.08
N THR A 498 18.74 -17.12 -23.61
CA THR A 498 18.69 -15.71 -23.96
C THR A 498 19.05 -14.89 -22.74
N TYR A 499 20.13 -14.12 -22.83
CA TYR A 499 20.71 -13.35 -21.74
C TYR A 499 20.50 -11.86 -22.00
N PRO A 500 19.58 -11.19 -21.30
CA PRO A 500 19.44 -9.74 -21.40
C PRO A 500 20.64 -9.07 -20.73
N LEU A 501 21.48 -8.40 -21.52
CA LEU A 501 22.74 -7.86 -21.01
C LEU A 501 22.63 -6.37 -20.63
N THR A 502 23.15 -6.03 -19.46
CA THR A 502 23.30 -4.65 -19.00
C THR A 502 24.74 -4.39 -18.57
N ALA A 503 25.32 -3.27 -18.97
CA ALA A 503 26.59 -2.78 -18.44
C ALA A 503 26.37 -1.53 -17.59
N LYS A 504 27.10 -1.39 -16.50
CA LYS A 504 27.04 -0.23 -15.59
C LYS A 504 28.44 0.27 -15.26
N VAL A 505 28.73 1.54 -15.50
CA VAL A 505 30.01 2.17 -15.15
C VAL A 505 29.89 2.92 -13.83
N ASN A 506 30.97 2.95 -13.04
CA ASN A 506 31.07 3.74 -11.82
C ASN A 506 29.98 3.44 -10.76
N GLU A 507 29.51 2.19 -10.71
CA GLU A 507 28.43 1.77 -9.80
C GLU A 507 28.78 1.93 -8.32
N ASN A 508 30.07 1.87 -7.99
CA ASN A 508 30.59 2.14 -6.64
C ASN A 508 30.70 3.63 -6.30
N ASN A 509 30.33 4.54 -7.23
CA ASN A 509 30.45 5.99 -7.10
C ASN A 509 31.88 6.47 -6.80
N ALA A 510 32.92 5.78 -7.31
CA ALA A 510 34.31 6.19 -7.12
C ALA A 510 34.66 7.52 -7.82
N VAL A 511 33.95 7.86 -8.89
CA VAL A 511 34.04 9.15 -9.58
C VAL A 511 32.80 9.98 -9.26
N ILE A 512 33.00 11.22 -8.80
CA ILE A 512 31.91 12.20 -8.65
C ILE A 512 31.63 12.77 -10.04
N GLU A 513 30.39 12.69 -10.50
CA GLU A 513 29.98 13.05 -11.87
C GLU A 513 28.65 13.79 -11.90
N THR A 514 28.33 14.41 -13.03
CA THR A 514 27.16 15.30 -13.16
C THR A 514 25.83 14.56 -13.33
N ASN A 515 25.84 13.39 -13.97
CA ASN A 515 24.67 12.55 -14.19
C ASN A 515 25.04 11.09 -13.90
N LYS A 516 24.23 10.41 -13.09
CA LYS A 516 24.43 8.99 -12.77
C LYS A 516 23.40 8.09 -13.46
N ALA A 517 22.34 8.67 -14.01
CA ALA A 517 21.24 7.93 -14.60
C ALA A 517 21.61 7.32 -15.97
N ASN A 518 22.64 7.86 -16.62
CA ASN A 518 23.19 7.45 -17.92
C ASN A 518 24.41 6.51 -17.81
N ASN A 519 24.75 6.08 -16.60
CA ASN A 519 25.85 5.14 -16.34
C ASN A 519 25.51 3.69 -16.70
N SER A 520 24.23 3.40 -16.96
CA SER A 520 23.73 2.06 -17.27
C SER A 520 23.28 1.99 -18.72
N TYR A 521 23.67 0.91 -19.41
CA TYR A 521 23.22 0.61 -20.76
C TYR A 521 22.77 -0.84 -20.86
N THR A 522 21.51 -1.05 -21.24
CA THR A 522 20.96 -2.38 -21.53
C THR A 522 20.92 -2.57 -23.04
N SER A 523 21.49 -3.68 -23.52
CA SER A 523 21.46 -4.03 -24.93
C SER A 523 20.02 -4.28 -25.40
N ALA A 524 19.64 -3.68 -26.52
CA ALA A 524 18.31 -3.87 -27.13
C ALA A 524 18.09 -5.33 -27.59
N ASN A 525 19.16 -5.99 -28.02
CA ASN A 525 19.15 -7.41 -28.33
C ASN A 525 19.80 -8.19 -27.18
N PRO A 526 19.16 -9.25 -26.68
CA PRO A 526 19.81 -10.13 -25.73
C PRO A 526 20.90 -10.96 -26.43
N LEU A 527 21.91 -11.38 -25.66
CA LEU A 527 22.85 -12.40 -26.09
C LEU A 527 22.12 -13.74 -26.19
N VAL A 528 22.04 -14.32 -27.37
CA VAL A 528 21.46 -15.66 -27.59
C VAL A 528 22.59 -16.67 -27.72
N VAL A 529 22.63 -17.63 -26.80
CA VAL A 529 23.53 -18.77 -26.86
C VAL A 529 22.72 -19.97 -27.36
N ASN A 530 23.12 -20.54 -28.49
CA ASN A 530 22.40 -21.65 -29.11
C ASN A 530 22.77 -22.99 -28.47
N GLN A 531 21.84 -23.93 -28.47
CA GLN A 531 22.13 -25.31 -28.06
C GLN A 531 23.09 -25.98 -29.04
N ILE A 532 24.01 -26.80 -28.50
CA ILE A 532 24.75 -27.77 -29.31
C ILE A 532 23.82 -28.91 -29.76
N GLY A 533 24.11 -29.54 -30.90
CA GLY A 533 23.38 -30.74 -31.33
C GLY A 533 23.62 -31.91 -30.36
N SER A 534 22.59 -32.37 -29.66
CA SER A 534 22.70 -33.39 -28.60
C SER A 534 21.33 -34.00 -28.23
N SER A 535 21.29 -35.27 -27.83
CA SER A 535 20.26 -35.73 -26.87
C SER A 535 20.58 -35.18 -25.47
N ASP A 536 19.60 -35.12 -24.57
CA ASP A 536 19.80 -34.61 -23.20
C ASP A 536 18.81 -35.33 -22.27
N LEU A 537 19.26 -36.43 -21.65
CA LEU A 537 18.41 -37.33 -20.88
C LEU A 537 18.35 -36.90 -19.42
N VAL A 538 17.23 -36.29 -19.03
CA VAL A 538 16.95 -35.93 -17.64
C VAL A 538 16.01 -36.93 -17.02
N ALA A 539 16.42 -37.54 -15.91
CA ALA A 539 15.60 -38.42 -15.10
C ALA A 539 15.06 -37.65 -13.89
N THR A 540 13.74 -37.73 -13.65
CA THR A 540 13.11 -37.21 -12.43
C THR A 540 12.30 -38.30 -11.77
N THR A 541 12.56 -38.55 -10.50
CA THR A 541 11.91 -39.62 -9.75
C THR A 541 10.70 -39.11 -8.99
N SER A 542 9.60 -39.85 -9.12
CA SER A 542 8.47 -39.85 -8.21
C SER A 542 8.40 -41.19 -7.47
N TRP A 543 7.64 -41.22 -6.38
CA TRP A 543 7.44 -42.42 -5.60
C TRP A 543 6.01 -42.51 -5.10
N THR A 544 5.63 -43.75 -4.79
CA THR A 544 4.29 -44.07 -4.30
C THR A 544 4.43 -44.95 -3.06
N PRO A 545 3.73 -44.64 -1.95
CA PRO A 545 2.85 -43.46 -1.76
C PRO A 545 3.64 -42.13 -1.74
N SER A 546 3.03 -41.04 -2.16
CA SER A 546 3.65 -39.71 -2.28
C SER A 546 4.15 -39.15 -0.94
N ASN A 547 3.46 -39.49 0.16
CA ASN A 547 3.85 -39.22 1.54
C ASN A 547 4.03 -40.54 2.30
N PRO A 548 5.16 -41.24 2.14
CA PRO A 548 5.35 -42.55 2.76
C PRO A 548 5.45 -42.46 4.27
N MET A 549 4.84 -43.44 4.92
CA MET A 549 4.94 -43.68 6.35
C MET A 549 5.84 -44.88 6.64
N ALA A 550 6.41 -44.92 7.83
CA ALA A 550 7.27 -46.00 8.27
C ALA A 550 6.58 -47.37 8.08
N ASN A 551 7.36 -48.35 7.64
CA ASN A 551 6.96 -49.70 7.26
C ASN A 551 6.16 -49.83 5.95
N GLN A 552 5.86 -48.74 5.24
CA GLN A 552 5.27 -48.84 3.90
C GLN A 552 6.34 -49.19 2.86
N ALA A 553 5.97 -50.03 1.89
CA ALA A 553 6.79 -50.26 0.71
C ALA A 553 6.66 -49.06 -0.23
N VAL A 554 7.80 -48.46 -0.60
CA VAL A 554 7.89 -47.33 -1.53
C VAL A 554 8.33 -47.86 -2.88
N SER A 555 7.48 -47.67 -3.89
CA SER A 555 7.81 -47.89 -5.29
C SER A 555 8.30 -46.59 -5.93
N PHE A 556 9.20 -46.70 -6.91
CA PHE A 556 9.74 -45.53 -7.62
C PHE A 556 9.41 -45.60 -9.11
N THR A 557 9.02 -44.45 -9.66
CA THR A 557 8.80 -44.25 -11.09
C THR A 557 9.70 -43.12 -11.55
N VAL A 558 10.40 -43.30 -12.66
CA VAL A 558 11.28 -42.29 -13.23
C VAL A 558 10.66 -41.74 -14.50
N ASN A 559 10.32 -40.45 -14.51
CA ASN A 559 10.07 -39.75 -15.77
C ASN A 559 11.43 -39.50 -16.43
N LEU A 560 11.71 -40.24 -17.50
CA LEU A 560 12.88 -40.04 -18.35
C LEU A 560 12.48 -39.13 -19.51
N LYS A 561 13.06 -37.95 -19.58
CA LYS A 561 12.77 -36.93 -20.60
C LYS A 561 14.00 -36.64 -21.43
N ASN A 562 13.85 -36.59 -22.75
CA ASN A 562 14.87 -36.06 -23.64
C ASN A 562 14.62 -34.56 -23.86
N GLN A 563 15.43 -33.71 -23.25
CA GLN A 563 15.39 -32.24 -23.37
C GLN A 563 16.25 -31.73 -24.54
N GLY A 564 16.92 -32.63 -25.25
CA GLY A 564 17.84 -32.31 -26.32
C GLY A 564 17.12 -31.99 -27.62
N ASN A 565 17.90 -31.54 -28.59
CA ASN A 565 17.42 -31.23 -29.94
C ASN A 565 17.65 -32.40 -30.93
N LEU A 566 18.27 -33.50 -30.49
CA LEU A 566 18.36 -34.76 -31.21
C LEU A 566 17.61 -35.88 -30.46
N ALA A 567 17.18 -36.90 -31.19
CA ALA A 567 16.67 -38.13 -30.56
C ALA A 567 17.80 -38.88 -29.84
N SER A 568 17.45 -39.59 -28.76
CA SER A 568 18.40 -40.49 -28.08
C SER A 568 18.83 -41.62 -29.03
N ALA A 569 19.94 -42.28 -28.74
CA ALA A 569 20.32 -43.48 -29.47
C ALA A 569 19.27 -44.60 -29.29
N SER A 570 19.17 -45.49 -30.27
CA SER A 570 18.35 -46.69 -30.15
C SER A 570 18.98 -47.68 -29.17
N GLY A 571 18.21 -48.21 -28.23
CA GLY A 571 18.66 -49.29 -27.36
C GLY A 571 18.25 -49.08 -25.90
N ALA A 572 19.03 -49.68 -25.00
CA ALA A 572 18.78 -49.64 -23.56
C ALA A 572 19.38 -48.39 -22.92
N HIS A 573 18.55 -47.64 -22.21
CA HIS A 573 18.90 -46.48 -21.38
C HIS A 573 18.75 -46.89 -19.92
N GLY A 574 19.86 -47.22 -19.26
CA GLY A 574 19.86 -47.65 -17.86
C GLY A 574 19.52 -46.51 -16.91
N ILE A 575 18.74 -46.81 -15.87
CA ILE A 575 18.33 -45.85 -14.85
C ILE A 575 18.63 -46.45 -13.48
N THR A 576 19.27 -45.69 -12.61
CA THR A 576 19.57 -46.09 -11.23
C THR A 576 18.92 -45.12 -10.26
N VAL A 577 18.14 -45.64 -9.30
CA VAL A 577 17.57 -44.89 -8.18
C VAL A 577 18.29 -45.32 -6.89
N VAL A 578 18.80 -44.36 -6.14
CA VAL A 578 19.56 -44.57 -4.90
C VAL A 578 18.92 -43.79 -3.77
N VAL A 579 18.42 -44.49 -2.74
CA VAL A 579 17.93 -43.88 -1.51
C VAL A 579 19.08 -43.75 -0.52
N LYS A 580 19.33 -42.54 -0.02
CA LYS A 580 20.39 -42.24 0.95
C LYS A 580 19.83 -41.60 2.21
N ASN A 581 20.41 -41.91 3.36
CA ASN A 581 20.09 -41.21 4.61
C ASN A 581 20.73 -39.81 4.68
N THR A 582 20.40 -39.04 5.72
CA THR A 582 20.98 -37.70 5.97
C THR A 582 22.49 -37.68 6.15
N ALA A 583 23.11 -38.80 6.55
CA ALA A 583 24.57 -38.95 6.61
C ALA A 583 25.21 -39.28 5.24
N GLY A 584 24.42 -39.38 4.17
CA GLY A 584 24.87 -39.67 2.82
C GLY A 584 25.09 -41.17 2.52
N ALA A 585 24.81 -42.07 3.48
CA ALA A 585 24.95 -43.51 3.28
C ALA A 585 23.83 -44.04 2.39
N THR A 586 24.18 -44.89 1.43
CA THR A 586 23.22 -45.57 0.55
C THR A 586 22.49 -46.67 1.32
N LEU A 587 21.16 -46.60 1.33
CA LEU A 587 20.28 -47.58 1.98
C LEU A 587 19.71 -48.59 0.99
N GLN A 588 19.41 -48.13 -0.22
CA GLN A 588 18.84 -48.95 -1.28
C GLN A 588 19.29 -48.44 -2.64
N THR A 589 19.64 -49.37 -3.53
CA THR A 589 19.85 -49.11 -4.96
C THR A 589 18.85 -49.96 -5.74
N LEU A 590 18.13 -49.34 -6.66
CA LEU A 590 17.19 -49.98 -7.57
C LEU A 590 17.56 -49.62 -9.00
N ASN A 591 17.48 -50.58 -9.92
CA ASN A 591 17.86 -50.38 -11.32
C ASN A 591 16.67 -50.66 -12.24
N GLY A 592 16.41 -49.75 -13.15
CA GLY A 592 15.45 -49.88 -14.24
C GLY A 592 16.12 -49.65 -15.59
N THR A 593 15.38 -49.84 -16.66
CA THR A 593 15.87 -49.60 -18.03
C THR A 593 14.71 -49.20 -18.92
N TYR A 594 14.88 -48.12 -19.68
CA TYR A 594 14.03 -47.82 -20.83
C TYR A 594 14.67 -48.40 -22.11
N ASN A 595 13.91 -49.12 -22.93
CA ASN A 595 14.39 -49.67 -24.19
C ASN A 595 13.70 -48.96 -25.38
N GLY A 596 14.46 -48.28 -26.23
CA GLY A 596 13.91 -47.61 -27.41
C GLY A 596 14.70 -46.36 -27.84
N VAL A 597 14.04 -45.54 -28.66
CA VAL A 597 14.49 -44.20 -29.07
C VAL A 597 13.54 -43.19 -28.46
N LEU A 598 14.05 -42.25 -27.68
CA LEU A 598 13.28 -41.14 -27.12
C LEU A 598 13.49 -39.90 -28.00
N ALA A 599 12.45 -39.50 -28.73
CA ALA A 599 12.50 -38.34 -29.61
C ALA A 599 12.81 -37.05 -28.84
N ALA A 600 13.37 -36.04 -29.52
CA ALA A 600 13.60 -34.72 -28.95
C ALA A 600 12.29 -34.15 -28.34
N GLY A 601 12.36 -33.70 -27.09
CA GLY A 601 11.21 -33.20 -26.33
C GLY A 601 10.28 -34.26 -25.73
N ALA A 602 10.42 -35.54 -26.09
CA ALA A 602 9.58 -36.61 -25.57
C ALA A 602 9.98 -37.03 -24.14
N ASN A 603 9.04 -37.66 -23.42
CA ASN A 603 9.29 -38.26 -22.10
C ASN A 603 8.53 -39.59 -21.96
N VAL A 604 8.98 -40.41 -21.01
CA VAL A 604 8.38 -41.70 -20.68
C VAL A 604 8.51 -41.96 -19.18
N ASN A 605 7.45 -42.50 -18.55
CA ASN A 605 7.51 -42.98 -17.17
C ASN A 605 8.01 -44.43 -17.16
N VAL A 606 9.13 -44.65 -16.47
CA VAL A 606 9.78 -45.96 -16.31
C VAL A 606 9.57 -46.43 -14.88
N SER A 607 8.77 -47.47 -14.70
CA SER A 607 8.65 -48.13 -13.39
C SER A 607 9.97 -48.82 -13.04
N ILE A 608 10.50 -48.53 -11.86
CA ILE A 608 11.76 -49.14 -11.39
C ILE A 608 11.42 -50.43 -10.62
N PRO A 609 11.89 -51.61 -11.06
CA PRO A 609 11.61 -52.86 -10.36
C PRO A 609 12.10 -52.86 -8.91
N GLY A 610 11.26 -53.36 -8.00
CA GLY A 610 11.52 -53.47 -6.58
C GLY A 610 10.87 -52.36 -5.74
N THR A 611 11.05 -52.45 -4.43
CA THR A 611 10.54 -51.47 -3.46
C THR A 611 11.59 -51.20 -2.38
N TRP A 612 11.50 -50.06 -1.72
CA TRP A 612 12.23 -49.76 -0.49
C TRP A 612 11.25 -49.70 0.68
N THR A 613 11.50 -50.43 1.77
CA THR A 613 10.68 -50.32 2.98
C THR A 613 11.05 -49.06 3.74
N ALA A 614 10.11 -48.13 3.83
CA ALA A 614 10.30 -46.84 4.46
C ALA A 614 10.55 -47.00 5.97
N VAL A 615 11.48 -46.22 6.50
CA VAL A 615 11.71 -46.07 7.96
C VAL A 615 11.52 -44.58 8.27
N ASN A 616 10.98 -44.24 9.45
CA ASN A 616 10.77 -42.83 9.82
C ASN A 616 12.09 -42.03 9.72
N GLY A 617 12.08 -40.91 9.00
CA GLY A 617 13.24 -40.05 8.80
C GLY A 617 13.26 -39.31 7.47
N ASN A 618 14.30 -38.51 7.26
CA ASN A 618 14.53 -37.76 6.02
C ASN A 618 15.59 -38.45 5.16
N TYR A 619 15.35 -38.49 3.86
CA TYR A 619 16.16 -39.19 2.87
C TYR A 619 16.39 -38.32 1.64
N SER A 620 17.43 -38.65 0.89
CA SER A 620 17.63 -38.13 -0.47
C SER A 620 17.54 -39.28 -1.46
N VAL A 621 16.81 -39.06 -2.55
CA VAL A 621 16.64 -40.01 -3.64
C VAL A 621 17.42 -39.48 -4.83
N THR A 622 18.63 -40.01 -5.03
CA THR A 622 19.45 -39.69 -6.19
C THR A 622 19.05 -40.59 -7.34
N THR A 623 18.79 -40.02 -8.52
CA THR A 623 18.39 -40.76 -9.72
C THR A 623 19.35 -40.43 -10.83
N THR A 624 19.88 -41.44 -11.51
CA THR A 624 20.85 -41.27 -12.60
C THR A 624 20.38 -42.01 -13.83
N ALA A 625 20.23 -41.30 -14.96
CA ALA A 625 20.16 -41.91 -16.29
C ALA A 625 21.58 -42.15 -16.81
N MET A 626 21.83 -43.29 -17.46
CA MET A 626 23.10 -43.51 -18.15
C MET A 626 23.26 -42.52 -19.31
N VAL A 627 24.51 -42.12 -19.55
CA VAL A 627 24.88 -41.26 -20.68
C VAL A 627 24.45 -41.91 -21.99
N ASP A 628 23.68 -41.17 -22.80
CA ASP A 628 23.27 -41.63 -24.12
C ASP A 628 24.39 -41.41 -25.16
N ALA A 629 24.44 -42.25 -26.20
CA ALA A 629 25.50 -42.15 -27.20
C ALA A 629 25.42 -40.88 -28.07
N ASN A 630 24.24 -40.26 -28.16
CA ASN A 630 24.04 -38.98 -28.85
C ASN A 630 24.15 -37.76 -27.90
N GLU A 631 24.56 -37.99 -26.64
CA GLU A 631 24.57 -36.95 -25.60
C GLU A 631 25.96 -36.32 -25.41
N ALA A 632 26.04 -35.02 -25.68
CA ALA A 632 27.24 -34.22 -25.50
C ALA A 632 27.63 -34.11 -24.02
N VAL A 633 28.94 -34.07 -23.74
CA VAL A 633 29.50 -34.05 -22.37
C VAL A 633 28.94 -32.91 -21.50
N ILE A 634 28.66 -31.75 -22.09
CA ILE A 634 28.10 -30.60 -21.35
C ILE A 634 26.65 -30.82 -20.89
N LYS A 635 25.93 -31.78 -21.46
CA LYS A 635 24.55 -32.14 -21.09
C LYS A 635 24.50 -33.19 -19.99
N GLN A 636 25.47 -34.09 -19.93
CA GLN A 636 25.52 -35.24 -19.00
C GLN A 636 25.41 -34.88 -17.51
N GLY A 637 25.71 -33.63 -17.13
CA GLY A 637 25.64 -33.18 -15.73
C GLY A 637 24.22 -33.19 -15.13
N ASN A 638 23.18 -33.11 -15.96
CA ASN A 638 21.78 -33.15 -15.50
C ASN A 638 21.15 -34.55 -15.56
N ASN A 639 21.88 -35.57 -16.03
CA ASN A 639 21.43 -36.96 -16.02
C ASN A 639 21.20 -37.47 -14.60
N THR A 640 21.80 -36.80 -13.61
CA THR A 640 21.59 -37.09 -12.19
C THR A 640 20.72 -36.02 -11.52
N SER A 641 19.57 -36.42 -10.99
CA SER A 641 18.72 -35.60 -10.14
C SER A 641 18.77 -36.07 -8.69
N THR A 642 18.44 -35.20 -7.74
CA THR A 642 18.23 -35.60 -6.33
C THR A 642 16.96 -34.96 -5.80
N SER A 643 16.10 -35.77 -5.21
CA SER A 643 14.84 -35.34 -4.60
C SER A 643 14.85 -35.65 -3.10
N SER A 644 14.29 -34.78 -2.27
CA SER A 644 14.12 -35.06 -0.83
C SER A 644 12.90 -35.95 -0.62
N LEU A 645 13.07 -37.00 0.18
CA LEU A 645 11.99 -37.92 0.57
C LEU A 645 11.90 -37.94 2.09
N ASN A 646 10.78 -37.48 2.63
CA ASN A 646 10.51 -37.58 4.07
C ASN A 646 9.58 -38.76 4.30
N VAL A 647 9.94 -39.62 5.26
CA VAL A 647 9.11 -40.71 5.74
C VAL A 647 8.65 -40.37 7.13
N TYR A 648 7.35 -40.41 7.36
CA TYR A 648 6.75 -40.08 8.66
C TYR A 648 6.56 -41.34 9.51
N ALA A 649 6.24 -41.19 10.79
CA ALA A 649 5.83 -42.33 11.62
C ALA A 649 4.57 -43.01 11.07
N ALA A 650 4.40 -44.31 11.33
CA ALA A 650 3.20 -45.04 10.93
C ALA A 650 1.97 -44.50 11.68
N ARG A 651 1.02 -43.93 10.94
CA ARG A 651 -0.21 -43.31 11.43
C ARG A 651 -1.36 -43.63 10.46
N GLY A 652 -2.58 -43.37 10.89
CA GLY A 652 -3.79 -43.65 10.13
C GLY A 652 -4.31 -45.08 10.29
N ALA A 653 -5.40 -45.36 9.59
CA ALA A 653 -6.03 -46.67 9.55
C ALA A 653 -5.29 -47.62 8.61
N VAL A 654 -5.26 -48.90 8.99
CA VAL A 654 -4.77 -50.00 8.16
C VAL A 654 -5.98 -50.64 7.50
N MET A 655 -6.11 -50.39 6.20
CA MET A 655 -7.20 -50.89 5.37
C MET A 655 -6.69 -51.90 4.33
N PRO A 656 -7.55 -52.84 3.87
CA PRO A 656 -7.13 -53.90 2.94
C PRO A 656 -6.89 -53.39 1.50
N TYR A 657 -7.32 -52.18 1.18
CA TYR A 657 -7.15 -51.58 -0.15
C TYR A 657 -5.81 -50.90 -0.34
N SER A 658 -5.37 -50.86 -1.59
CA SER A 658 -4.30 -49.99 -2.07
C SER A 658 -4.89 -48.89 -2.95
N ARG A 659 -4.47 -47.63 -2.76
CA ARG A 659 -4.86 -46.51 -3.62
C ARG A 659 -3.99 -46.42 -4.88
N TYR A 660 -4.62 -46.07 -5.99
CA TYR A 660 -4.04 -45.78 -7.29
C TYR A 660 -4.51 -44.37 -7.67
N ASP A 661 -3.66 -43.38 -7.39
CA ASP A 661 -4.03 -41.97 -7.42
C ASP A 661 -3.76 -41.36 -8.81
N THR A 662 -4.19 -40.13 -9.01
CA THR A 662 -4.09 -39.40 -10.29
C THR A 662 -2.66 -39.33 -10.82
N GLU A 663 -1.66 -39.14 -9.95
CA GLU A 663 -0.24 -39.07 -10.34
C GLU A 663 0.34 -40.40 -10.86
N ASP A 664 -0.29 -41.53 -10.53
CA ASP A 664 0.17 -42.85 -10.96
C ASP A 664 -0.39 -43.24 -12.35
N ALA A 665 -1.32 -42.43 -12.87
CA ALA A 665 -2.10 -42.80 -14.05
C ALA A 665 -1.43 -42.40 -15.37
N THR A 666 -1.67 -43.21 -16.39
CA THR A 666 -1.45 -42.83 -17.80
C THR A 666 -2.75 -42.32 -18.38
N LEU A 667 -2.72 -41.11 -18.95
CA LEU A 667 -3.86 -40.45 -19.56
C LEU A 667 -3.92 -40.76 -21.06
N GLY A 668 -5.12 -40.83 -21.63
CA GLY A 668 -5.33 -41.10 -23.06
C GLY A 668 -6.65 -40.54 -23.60
N GLY A 669 -6.79 -40.52 -24.93
CA GLY A 669 -8.06 -40.21 -25.60
C GLY A 669 -8.66 -38.83 -25.31
N GLY A 670 -7.81 -37.82 -25.02
CA GLY A 670 -8.26 -36.47 -24.69
C GLY A 670 -8.53 -36.23 -23.20
N ALA A 671 -8.20 -37.19 -22.32
CA ALA A 671 -8.22 -36.96 -20.88
C ALA A 671 -7.25 -35.84 -20.46
N VAL A 672 -7.62 -35.06 -19.44
CA VAL A 672 -6.88 -33.87 -19.01
C VAL A 672 -6.68 -33.90 -17.50
N LEU A 673 -5.46 -33.68 -17.03
CA LEU A 673 -5.18 -33.46 -15.61
C LEU A 673 -5.73 -32.08 -15.18
N LYS A 674 -6.60 -32.06 -14.18
CA LYS A 674 -7.11 -30.85 -13.53
C LYS A 674 -6.45 -30.72 -12.16
N SER A 675 -6.13 -29.50 -11.75
CA SER A 675 -5.46 -29.24 -10.47
C SER A 675 -5.89 -27.92 -9.83
N ALA A 676 -5.83 -27.85 -8.49
CA ALA A 676 -6.05 -26.64 -7.71
C ALA A 676 -4.92 -26.45 -6.67
N PRO A 677 -3.68 -26.14 -7.13
CA PRO A 677 -2.50 -26.09 -6.25
C PRO A 677 -2.57 -24.98 -5.19
N THR A 678 -3.42 -23.96 -5.40
CA THR A 678 -3.68 -22.86 -4.46
C THR A 678 -4.95 -23.09 -3.64
N PHE A 679 -5.52 -24.30 -3.66
CA PHE A 679 -6.71 -24.68 -2.89
C PHE A 679 -7.96 -23.84 -3.21
N ASP A 680 -8.04 -23.26 -4.41
CA ASP A 680 -9.18 -22.43 -4.82
C ASP A 680 -10.47 -23.26 -4.89
N GLN A 681 -11.35 -23.04 -3.92
CA GLN A 681 -12.63 -23.73 -3.79
C GLN A 681 -13.61 -23.46 -4.93
N ALA A 682 -13.34 -22.52 -5.84
CA ALA A 682 -14.11 -22.38 -7.08
C ALA A 682 -13.83 -23.53 -8.07
N LEU A 683 -12.64 -24.14 -8.01
CA LEU A 683 -12.23 -25.24 -8.88
C LEU A 683 -12.65 -26.58 -8.26
N THR A 684 -13.24 -27.47 -9.05
CA THR A 684 -13.57 -28.85 -8.62
C THR A 684 -12.35 -29.57 -8.05
N ALA A 685 -11.17 -29.34 -8.64
CA ALA A 685 -9.93 -29.96 -8.20
C ALA A 685 -9.53 -29.61 -6.76
N SER A 686 -10.13 -28.60 -6.10
CA SER A 686 -9.85 -28.33 -4.68
C SER A 686 -10.32 -29.44 -3.74
N GLU A 687 -11.25 -30.29 -4.18
CA GLU A 687 -11.80 -31.39 -3.39
C GLU A 687 -11.28 -32.78 -3.81
N ALA A 688 -10.44 -32.83 -4.84
CA ALA A 688 -9.74 -34.04 -5.28
C ALA A 688 -8.58 -34.37 -4.33
N SER A 689 -8.18 -35.64 -4.23
CA SER A 689 -6.98 -36.00 -3.45
C SER A 689 -5.74 -35.32 -4.05
N GLY A 690 -4.87 -34.79 -3.18
CA GLY A 690 -3.71 -34.02 -3.60
C GLY A 690 -4.06 -32.79 -4.47
N GLN A 691 -5.33 -32.35 -4.43
CA GLN A 691 -5.92 -31.29 -5.24
C GLN A 691 -5.79 -31.53 -6.76
N LYS A 692 -5.85 -32.80 -7.21
CA LYS A 692 -5.71 -33.18 -8.62
C LYS A 692 -6.62 -34.34 -8.99
N TYR A 693 -7.25 -34.26 -10.16
CA TYR A 693 -8.00 -35.39 -10.73
C TYR A 693 -7.85 -35.43 -12.25
N VAL A 694 -8.21 -36.55 -12.88
CA VAL A 694 -8.24 -36.67 -14.35
C VAL A 694 -9.65 -36.43 -14.87
N ALA A 695 -9.84 -35.36 -15.63
CA ALA A 695 -11.05 -35.11 -16.40
C ALA A 695 -11.10 -35.98 -17.65
N LEU A 696 -12.29 -36.53 -17.93
CA LEU A 696 -12.65 -37.34 -19.09
C LEU A 696 -13.73 -36.58 -19.89
N PRO A 697 -13.35 -35.55 -20.67
CA PRO A 697 -14.30 -34.60 -21.27
C PRO A 697 -15.04 -35.15 -22.49
N SER A 698 -14.52 -36.19 -23.14
CA SER A 698 -15.02 -36.63 -24.45
C SER A 698 -14.97 -38.14 -24.63
N ASN A 699 -15.73 -38.63 -25.61
CA ASN A 699 -15.75 -40.05 -25.94
C ASN A 699 -14.34 -40.56 -26.27
N GLY A 700 -13.91 -41.65 -25.63
CA GLY A 700 -12.57 -42.19 -25.73
C GLY A 700 -11.58 -41.68 -24.68
N SER A 701 -11.89 -40.60 -23.94
CA SER A 701 -11.04 -40.12 -22.85
C SER A 701 -10.90 -41.18 -21.77
N SER A 702 -9.67 -41.43 -21.35
CA SER A 702 -9.35 -42.53 -20.45
C SER A 702 -8.22 -42.22 -19.47
N VAL A 703 -8.28 -42.87 -18.31
CA VAL A 703 -7.25 -42.90 -17.28
C VAL A 703 -6.91 -44.36 -16.96
N GLN A 704 -5.63 -44.72 -16.97
CA GLN A 704 -5.18 -46.11 -16.85
C GLN A 704 -4.09 -46.25 -15.79
N TRP A 705 -4.19 -47.29 -14.95
CA TRP A 705 -3.18 -47.68 -13.98
C TRP A 705 -2.67 -49.09 -14.27
N THR A 706 -1.45 -49.36 -13.82
CA THR A 706 -0.87 -50.71 -13.76
C THR A 706 -0.85 -51.17 -12.31
N ILE A 707 -1.35 -52.37 -12.05
CA ILE A 707 -1.40 -52.95 -10.71
C ILE A 707 0.02 -53.21 -10.21
N ARG A 708 0.34 -52.67 -9.03
CA ARG A 708 1.69 -52.73 -8.46
C ARG A 708 2.00 -54.13 -7.93
N GLN A 709 3.29 -54.44 -7.79
CA GLN A 709 3.74 -55.68 -7.18
C GLN A 709 3.20 -55.84 -5.76
N GLY A 710 2.70 -57.04 -5.44
CA GLY A 710 2.10 -57.35 -4.14
C GLY A 710 0.71 -56.74 -3.89
N GLN A 711 0.12 -56.06 -4.87
CA GLN A 711 -1.22 -55.46 -4.79
C GLN A 711 -2.17 -56.13 -5.79
N GLY A 712 -3.46 -55.81 -5.73
CA GLY A 712 -4.48 -56.34 -6.62
C GLY A 712 -5.76 -56.74 -5.88
N GLY A 713 -6.65 -57.43 -6.58
CA GLY A 713 -7.93 -57.86 -6.03
C GLY A 713 -9.12 -57.60 -6.97
N ALA A 714 -10.30 -58.01 -6.52
CA ALA A 714 -11.54 -57.93 -7.30
C ALA A 714 -12.44 -56.76 -6.88
N GLY A 715 -12.23 -56.19 -5.70
CA GLY A 715 -13.02 -55.08 -5.19
C GLY A 715 -12.38 -53.77 -5.65
N VAL A 716 -13.16 -52.93 -6.32
CA VAL A 716 -12.71 -51.63 -6.82
C VAL A 716 -13.65 -50.56 -6.31
N THR A 717 -13.11 -49.55 -5.64
CA THR A 717 -13.79 -48.30 -5.32
C THR A 717 -13.23 -47.21 -6.23
N MET A 718 -14.09 -46.41 -6.83
CA MET A 718 -13.69 -45.27 -7.66
C MET A 718 -14.26 -44.01 -7.05
N ARG A 719 -13.38 -43.06 -6.71
CA ARG A 719 -13.79 -41.69 -6.36
C ARG A 719 -13.86 -40.87 -7.65
N PHE A 720 -14.99 -40.23 -7.88
CA PHE A 720 -15.32 -39.59 -9.15
C PHE A 720 -16.09 -38.29 -8.94
N THR A 721 -16.18 -37.48 -9.98
CA THR A 721 -17.06 -36.31 -10.05
C THR A 721 -17.79 -36.31 -11.39
N MET A 722 -19.02 -35.80 -11.41
CA MET A 722 -19.79 -35.51 -12.61
C MET A 722 -20.72 -34.32 -12.33
N PRO A 723 -21.17 -33.58 -13.37
CA PRO A 723 -21.98 -32.39 -13.20
C PRO A 723 -23.30 -32.69 -12.48
N ASP A 724 -23.74 -31.73 -11.68
CA ASP A 724 -25.11 -31.70 -11.19
C ASP A 724 -26.09 -31.25 -12.29
N SER A 725 -27.36 -31.59 -12.08
CA SER A 725 -28.52 -31.07 -12.78
C SER A 725 -28.84 -29.64 -12.36
N SER A 726 -29.58 -28.90 -13.21
CA SER A 726 -29.96 -27.51 -12.92
C SER A 726 -30.91 -27.35 -11.73
N ASP A 727 -31.68 -28.40 -11.39
CA ASP A 727 -32.61 -28.41 -10.25
C ASP A 727 -32.01 -29.06 -9.00
N GLY A 728 -30.75 -29.52 -9.06
CA GLY A 728 -30.04 -30.16 -7.97
C GLY A 728 -30.34 -31.65 -7.78
N MET A 729 -31.23 -32.25 -8.56
CA MET A 729 -31.64 -33.65 -8.41
C MET A 729 -30.59 -34.67 -8.90
N GLY A 730 -29.40 -34.21 -9.27
CA GLY A 730 -28.34 -34.99 -9.87
C GLY A 730 -28.60 -35.44 -11.31
N LEU A 731 -27.53 -35.89 -11.96
CA LEU A 731 -27.56 -36.55 -13.26
C LEU A 731 -27.12 -38.00 -13.12
N ASN A 732 -27.62 -38.87 -14.00
CA ASN A 732 -27.17 -40.25 -14.10
C ASN A 732 -26.32 -40.44 -15.37
N GLY A 733 -25.33 -41.31 -15.29
CA GLY A 733 -24.50 -41.66 -16.44
C GLY A 733 -23.61 -42.87 -16.15
N SER A 734 -22.49 -43.01 -16.85
CA SER A 734 -21.62 -44.18 -16.67
C SER A 734 -20.20 -43.99 -17.20
N LEU A 735 -19.28 -44.75 -16.62
CA LEU A 735 -17.94 -44.97 -17.17
C LEU A 735 -17.70 -46.46 -17.38
N ASP A 736 -16.84 -46.81 -18.33
CA ASP A 736 -16.45 -48.20 -18.57
C ASP A 736 -15.12 -48.53 -17.89
N ALA A 737 -15.04 -49.72 -17.29
CA ALA A 737 -13.79 -50.33 -16.87
C ALA A 737 -13.29 -51.32 -17.93
N TYR A 738 -12.00 -51.22 -18.24
CA TYR A 738 -11.25 -52.14 -19.09
C TYR A 738 -10.12 -52.77 -18.29
N VAL A 739 -9.88 -54.06 -18.49
CA VAL A 739 -8.71 -54.78 -17.94
C VAL A 739 -7.90 -55.33 -19.10
N ASN A 740 -6.61 -55.01 -19.14
CA ASN A 740 -5.69 -55.42 -20.22
C ASN A 740 -6.23 -55.12 -21.62
N GLY A 741 -6.90 -53.96 -21.76
CA GLY A 741 -7.49 -53.48 -23.01
C GLY A 741 -8.88 -54.04 -23.36
N ALA A 742 -9.40 -55.03 -22.62
CA ALA A 742 -10.74 -55.59 -22.83
C ALA A 742 -11.76 -54.96 -21.87
N LYS A 743 -12.94 -54.57 -22.37
CA LYS A 743 -14.03 -54.04 -21.53
C LYS A 743 -14.52 -55.14 -20.60
N VAL A 744 -14.56 -54.87 -19.29
CA VAL A 744 -15.04 -55.83 -18.28
C VAL A 744 -16.33 -55.37 -17.61
N LYS A 745 -16.59 -54.06 -17.54
CA LYS A 745 -17.78 -53.55 -16.82
C LYS A 745 -18.19 -52.16 -17.33
N THR A 746 -19.49 -51.90 -17.39
CA THR A 746 -20.06 -50.54 -17.39
C THR A 746 -20.43 -50.21 -15.94
N ILE A 747 -19.96 -49.09 -15.43
CA ILE A 747 -20.16 -48.63 -14.05
C ILE A 747 -21.20 -47.51 -14.06
N PRO A 748 -22.42 -47.73 -13.53
CA PRO A 748 -23.39 -46.65 -13.35
C PRO A 748 -22.86 -45.62 -12.36
N LEU A 749 -23.03 -44.34 -12.68
CA LEU A 749 -22.66 -43.20 -11.86
C LEU A 749 -23.86 -42.27 -11.71
N THR A 750 -23.93 -41.60 -10.58
CA THR A 750 -24.94 -40.58 -10.32
C THR A 750 -24.33 -39.43 -9.53
N SER A 751 -24.82 -38.21 -9.75
CA SER A 751 -24.54 -37.07 -8.87
C SER A 751 -25.70 -36.75 -7.93
N TYR A 752 -26.60 -37.71 -7.69
CA TYR A 752 -27.78 -37.52 -6.84
C TYR A 752 -27.43 -37.23 -5.37
N TYR A 753 -26.38 -37.86 -4.84
CA TYR A 753 -26.00 -37.79 -3.44
C TYR A 753 -25.11 -36.58 -3.13
N ASN A 754 -24.25 -36.24 -4.07
CA ASN A 754 -23.24 -35.20 -3.92
C ASN A 754 -23.76 -33.85 -4.45
N TRP A 755 -22.93 -32.80 -4.37
CA TRP A 755 -23.28 -31.39 -4.57
C TRP A 755 -24.13 -30.78 -3.45
N GLN A 756 -23.50 -29.89 -2.69
CA GLN A 756 -24.15 -29.01 -1.71
C GLN A 756 -23.71 -27.57 -1.97
N TYR A 757 -24.64 -26.61 -1.86
CA TYR A 757 -24.42 -25.23 -2.30
C TYR A 757 -24.47 -24.24 -1.14
N PHE A 758 -23.52 -23.31 -1.10
CA PHE A 758 -23.32 -22.41 0.05
C PHE A 758 -23.32 -20.94 -0.36
N SER A 759 -24.32 -20.19 0.12
CA SER A 759 -24.31 -18.72 0.19
C SER A 759 -24.07 -18.19 1.61
N GLY A 760 -24.01 -19.10 2.58
CA GLY A 760 -23.76 -18.89 4.01
C GLY A 760 -23.26 -20.18 4.64
N ASP A 761 -23.53 -20.41 5.93
CA ASP A 761 -23.09 -21.61 6.66
C ASP A 761 -24.10 -22.78 6.61
N MET A 762 -25.27 -22.55 6.03
CA MET A 762 -26.28 -23.59 5.78
C MET A 762 -26.21 -24.03 4.32
N PRO A 763 -26.15 -25.34 4.03
CA PRO A 763 -26.21 -25.81 2.65
C PRO A 763 -27.61 -25.67 2.07
N ALA A 764 -27.65 -25.40 0.78
CA ALA A 764 -28.80 -25.53 -0.10
C ALA A 764 -28.57 -26.69 -1.07
N ASP A 765 -29.66 -27.28 -1.55
CA ASP A 765 -29.62 -28.52 -2.33
C ASP A 765 -29.72 -28.28 -3.85
N ALA A 766 -29.60 -27.06 -4.34
CA ALA A 766 -29.69 -26.77 -5.77
C ALA A 766 -28.68 -25.69 -6.19
N PRO A 767 -28.23 -25.67 -7.46
CA PRO A 767 -27.19 -24.75 -7.93
C PRO A 767 -27.44 -23.26 -7.66
N SER A 768 -28.70 -22.83 -7.61
CA SER A 768 -29.07 -21.45 -7.28
C SER A 768 -28.73 -21.04 -5.83
N GLY A 769 -28.40 -22.00 -4.96
CA GLY A 769 -28.14 -21.81 -3.54
C GLY A 769 -26.75 -21.30 -3.17
N GLY A 770 -25.82 -21.18 -4.13
CA GLY A 770 -24.50 -20.59 -3.90
C GLY A 770 -23.35 -21.40 -4.51
N ARG A 771 -22.16 -21.30 -3.90
CA ARG A 771 -20.97 -22.01 -4.41
C ARG A 771 -21.05 -23.50 -4.09
N PRO A 772 -20.60 -24.41 -4.97
CA PRO A 772 -20.63 -25.84 -4.72
C PRO A 772 -19.50 -26.30 -3.79
N LEU A 773 -19.81 -27.29 -2.96
CA LEU A 773 -18.92 -28.23 -2.28
C LEU A 773 -19.51 -29.65 -2.41
N PHE A 774 -18.84 -30.66 -1.84
CA PHE A 774 -19.19 -32.07 -1.99
C PHE A 774 -19.23 -32.46 -3.46
N ARG A 775 -18.25 -32.03 -4.27
CA ARG A 775 -18.27 -32.22 -5.74
C ARG A 775 -17.86 -33.62 -6.18
N PHE A 776 -17.24 -34.39 -5.29
CA PHE A 776 -16.86 -35.78 -5.53
C PHE A 776 -17.74 -36.74 -4.76
N ASP A 777 -17.87 -37.93 -5.30
CA ASP A 777 -18.57 -39.06 -4.69
C ASP A 777 -17.79 -40.36 -4.95
N GLU A 778 -18.22 -41.47 -4.36
CA GLU A 778 -17.63 -42.80 -4.59
C GLU A 778 -18.67 -43.80 -5.11
N VAL A 779 -18.19 -44.71 -5.96
CA VAL A 779 -18.90 -45.96 -6.26
C VAL A 779 -17.97 -47.13 -6.02
N HIS A 780 -18.53 -48.29 -5.66
CA HIS A 780 -17.77 -49.52 -5.56
C HIS A 780 -18.39 -50.64 -6.39
N PHE A 781 -17.54 -51.50 -6.96
CA PHE A 781 -17.96 -52.62 -7.77
C PHE A 781 -16.98 -53.79 -7.66
N LYS A 782 -17.51 -55.01 -7.83
CA LYS A 782 -16.72 -56.23 -7.94
C LYS A 782 -16.45 -56.56 -9.40
N LEU A 783 -15.22 -56.95 -9.71
CA LEU A 783 -14.83 -57.60 -10.94
C LEU A 783 -15.00 -59.13 -10.82
N ASP A 784 -15.29 -59.81 -11.92
CA ASP A 784 -15.45 -61.27 -11.93
C ASP A 784 -14.11 -62.00 -11.73
N GLN A 785 -13.00 -61.35 -12.06
CA GLN A 785 -11.64 -61.86 -11.88
C GLN A 785 -10.82 -60.84 -11.08
N ALA A 786 -10.05 -61.33 -10.12
CA ALA A 786 -9.16 -60.49 -9.33
C ALA A 786 -7.98 -59.99 -10.17
N LEU A 787 -7.76 -58.68 -10.16
CA LEU A 787 -6.61 -58.04 -10.77
C LEU A 787 -5.31 -58.53 -10.12
N GLN A 788 -4.32 -58.84 -10.95
CA GLN A 788 -2.99 -59.31 -10.54
C GLN A 788 -1.93 -58.23 -10.78
N PRO A 789 -0.78 -58.26 -10.06
CA PRO A 789 0.36 -57.42 -10.37
C PRO A 789 0.73 -57.44 -11.86
N GLY A 790 0.86 -56.26 -12.47
CA GLY A 790 1.14 -56.08 -13.89
C GLY A 790 -0.10 -55.97 -14.79
N ASP A 791 -1.29 -56.34 -14.31
CA ASP A 791 -2.52 -56.03 -15.04
C ASP A 791 -2.69 -54.51 -15.19
N THR A 792 -3.34 -54.09 -16.27
CA THR A 792 -3.75 -52.70 -16.46
C THR A 792 -5.25 -52.57 -16.25
N ILE A 793 -5.66 -51.61 -15.43
CA ILE A 793 -7.07 -51.20 -15.28
C ILE A 793 -7.24 -49.79 -15.85
N ARG A 794 -8.18 -49.64 -16.78
CA ARG A 794 -8.48 -48.36 -17.42
C ARG A 794 -9.94 -47.99 -17.22
N ILE A 795 -10.18 -46.78 -16.73
CA ILE A 795 -11.49 -46.15 -16.71
C ILE A 795 -11.61 -45.26 -17.94
N GLN A 796 -12.69 -45.43 -18.70
CA GLN A 796 -12.84 -44.78 -20.00
C GLN A 796 -14.28 -44.31 -20.22
N LYS A 797 -14.42 -43.10 -20.74
CA LYS A 797 -15.71 -42.56 -21.21
C LYS A 797 -16.02 -43.14 -22.60
N THR A 798 -17.12 -43.87 -22.72
CA THR A 798 -17.56 -44.53 -23.96
C THR A 798 -19.07 -44.48 -24.19
N ASN A 799 -19.82 -43.98 -23.22
CA ASN A 799 -21.28 -44.05 -23.18
C ASN A 799 -21.98 -43.08 -24.16
N GLY A 800 -21.22 -42.18 -24.79
CA GLY A 800 -21.73 -41.26 -25.82
C GLY A 800 -22.56 -40.08 -25.30
N ASP A 801 -22.70 -39.91 -23.98
CA ASP A 801 -23.35 -38.72 -23.44
C ASP A 801 -22.44 -37.47 -23.49
N ASN A 802 -23.05 -36.31 -23.22
CA ASN A 802 -22.37 -35.01 -23.26
C ASN A 802 -21.79 -34.59 -21.91
N LEU A 803 -21.69 -35.49 -20.92
CA LEU A 803 -21.18 -35.17 -19.59
C LEU A 803 -19.65 -35.30 -19.56
N GLU A 804 -18.96 -34.31 -18.98
CA GLU A 804 -17.57 -34.46 -18.55
C GLU A 804 -17.56 -35.21 -17.22
N TYR A 805 -16.73 -36.25 -17.11
CA TYR A 805 -16.50 -36.94 -15.84
C TYR A 805 -15.13 -36.56 -15.29
N GLY A 806 -14.93 -36.69 -13.99
CA GLY A 806 -13.63 -36.68 -13.36
C GLY A 806 -13.40 -37.98 -12.59
N VAL A 807 -12.18 -38.52 -12.68
CA VAL A 807 -11.73 -39.66 -11.88
C VAL A 807 -10.57 -39.19 -11.02
N ASP A 808 -10.72 -39.35 -9.71
CA ASP A 808 -9.73 -38.95 -8.71
C ASP A 808 -8.72 -40.08 -8.47
N PHE A 809 -9.21 -41.21 -7.96
CA PHE A 809 -8.41 -42.41 -7.72
C PHE A 809 -9.24 -43.68 -7.78
N LEU A 810 -8.54 -44.82 -7.83
CA LEU A 810 -9.08 -46.13 -7.52
C LEU A 810 -8.53 -46.65 -6.19
N GLU A 811 -9.38 -47.28 -5.38
CA GLU A 811 -8.96 -48.15 -4.27
C GLU A 811 -9.26 -49.60 -4.65
N ILE A 812 -8.23 -50.44 -4.70
CA ILE A 812 -8.35 -51.83 -5.15
C ILE A 812 -7.95 -52.77 -4.01
N GLU A 813 -8.79 -53.77 -3.76
CA GLU A 813 -8.59 -54.71 -2.65
C GLU A 813 -9.02 -56.15 -2.98
N PRO A 814 -8.43 -57.14 -2.31
CA PRO A 814 -8.99 -58.48 -2.22
C PRO A 814 -10.37 -58.43 -1.56
N VAL A 815 -11.38 -59.04 -2.18
CA VAL A 815 -12.70 -59.19 -1.56
C VAL A 815 -12.68 -60.43 -0.67
N PRO A 816 -12.92 -60.32 0.64
CA PRO A 816 -13.01 -61.48 1.52
C PRO A 816 -14.13 -62.44 1.09
N THR A 817 -13.99 -63.72 1.43
CA THR A 817 -15.09 -64.68 1.26
C THR A 817 -16.32 -64.25 2.05
N GLU A 818 -17.51 -64.57 1.54
CA GLU A 818 -18.77 -64.36 2.26
C GLU A 818 -18.71 -65.01 3.66
N ILE A 819 -19.09 -64.25 4.69
CA ILE A 819 -19.19 -64.75 6.06
C ILE A 819 -20.45 -65.59 6.17
N ALA A 820 -20.32 -66.87 6.49
CA ALA A 820 -21.46 -67.77 6.60
C ALA A 820 -22.37 -67.43 7.80
N ARG A 821 -23.66 -67.77 7.68
CA ARG A 821 -24.66 -67.67 8.76
C ARG A 821 -24.12 -68.33 10.04
N PRO A 822 -24.02 -67.61 11.17
CA PRO A 822 -23.59 -68.19 12.43
C PRO A 822 -24.52 -69.33 12.88
N ALA A 823 -23.96 -70.33 13.56
CA ALA A 823 -24.74 -71.43 14.11
C ALA A 823 -25.82 -70.90 15.09
N ASN A 824 -27.04 -71.44 15.01
CA ASN A 824 -28.19 -71.03 15.82
C ASN A 824 -28.63 -69.55 15.67
N ALA A 825 -28.13 -68.82 14.67
CA ALA A 825 -28.64 -67.50 14.31
C ALA A 825 -30.07 -67.60 13.73
N VAL A 826 -30.84 -66.52 13.82
CA VAL A 826 -32.01 -66.27 12.97
C VAL A 826 -31.58 -65.38 11.79
N SER A 827 -32.19 -65.56 10.62
CA SER A 827 -31.88 -64.71 9.46
C SER A 827 -33.09 -63.90 9.03
N VAL A 828 -32.88 -62.71 8.46
CA VAL A 828 -33.95 -61.89 7.88
C VAL A 828 -34.76 -62.65 6.82
N THR A 829 -34.12 -63.56 6.09
CA THR A 829 -34.78 -64.42 5.09
C THR A 829 -35.71 -65.46 5.71
N ASP A 830 -35.50 -65.85 6.98
CA ASP A 830 -36.42 -66.73 7.70
C ASP A 830 -37.78 -66.05 7.94
N TYR A 831 -37.83 -64.72 7.83
CA TYR A 831 -39.01 -63.88 8.04
C TYR A 831 -39.50 -63.19 6.76
N GLY A 832 -39.04 -63.65 5.59
CA GLY A 832 -39.56 -63.23 4.29
C GLY A 832 -38.79 -62.11 3.59
N ALA A 833 -37.64 -61.67 4.12
CA ALA A 833 -36.75 -60.78 3.35
C ALA A 833 -36.17 -61.53 2.14
N VAL A 834 -36.07 -60.85 0.99
CA VAL A 834 -35.57 -61.45 -0.25
C VAL A 834 -34.53 -60.51 -0.86
N ALA A 835 -33.30 -60.99 -0.97
CA ALA A 835 -32.23 -60.16 -1.52
C ALA A 835 -32.36 -59.95 -3.04
N ASN A 836 -31.97 -58.76 -3.50
CA ASN A 836 -31.82 -58.38 -4.91
C ASN A 836 -33.10 -58.38 -5.77
N ASP A 837 -34.30 -58.29 -5.15
CA ASP A 837 -35.57 -58.25 -5.89
C ASP A 837 -36.18 -56.84 -6.02
N GLY A 838 -35.57 -55.84 -5.36
CA GLY A 838 -36.01 -54.45 -5.37
C GLY A 838 -37.21 -54.16 -4.46
N GLN A 839 -37.69 -55.13 -3.68
CA GLN A 839 -38.85 -54.99 -2.80
C GLN A 839 -38.46 -54.60 -1.38
N ASP A 840 -39.40 -54.05 -0.61
CA ASP A 840 -39.18 -53.68 0.78
C ASP A 840 -39.04 -54.90 1.70
N ASP A 841 -38.00 -54.90 2.53
CA ASP A 841 -37.67 -55.95 3.49
C ASP A 841 -37.87 -55.50 4.95
N LEU A 842 -38.29 -54.26 5.20
CA LEU A 842 -38.29 -53.68 6.54
C LEU A 842 -39.18 -54.44 7.53
N ALA A 843 -40.33 -54.95 7.08
CA ALA A 843 -41.22 -55.76 7.91
C ALA A 843 -40.52 -57.06 8.36
N ALA A 844 -39.80 -57.73 7.47
CA ALA A 844 -39.04 -58.94 7.77
C ALA A 844 -37.87 -58.66 8.71
N PHE A 845 -37.18 -57.53 8.52
CA PHE A 845 -36.10 -57.08 9.43
C PHE A 845 -36.63 -56.84 10.84
N LYS A 846 -37.76 -56.12 11.00
CA LYS A 846 -38.40 -55.90 12.31
C LYS A 846 -38.83 -57.23 12.96
N ALA A 847 -39.40 -58.16 12.20
CA ALA A 847 -39.78 -59.48 12.70
C ALA A 847 -38.56 -60.31 13.15
N ALA A 848 -37.48 -60.28 12.36
CA ALA A 848 -36.25 -61.00 12.66
C ALA A 848 -35.54 -60.45 13.91
N VAL A 849 -35.56 -59.12 14.14
CA VAL A 849 -35.08 -58.50 15.38
C VAL A 849 -35.86 -59.03 16.58
N ASN A 850 -37.19 -59.01 16.52
CA ASN A 850 -38.04 -59.49 17.62
C ASN A 850 -37.74 -60.95 17.98
N ALA A 851 -37.56 -61.79 16.97
CA ALA A 851 -37.21 -63.19 17.17
C ALA A 851 -35.79 -63.40 17.71
N ALA A 852 -34.82 -62.60 17.24
CA ALA A 852 -33.45 -62.62 17.74
C ALA A 852 -33.41 -62.26 19.24
N VAL A 853 -34.11 -61.18 19.62
CA VAL A 853 -34.21 -60.72 21.02
C VAL A 853 -34.93 -61.75 21.89
N ALA A 854 -36.09 -62.25 21.47
CA ALA A 854 -36.87 -63.23 22.23
C ALA A 854 -36.09 -64.56 22.43
N GLY A 855 -35.29 -64.95 21.44
CA GLY A 855 -34.50 -66.18 21.47
C GLY A 855 -33.08 -66.03 22.04
N GLY A 856 -32.62 -64.80 22.31
CA GLY A 856 -31.21 -64.53 22.64
C GLY A 856 -30.24 -64.97 21.53
N LYS A 857 -30.63 -64.83 20.26
CA LYS A 857 -29.89 -65.31 19.09
C LYS A 857 -29.23 -64.15 18.34
N THR A 858 -28.18 -64.47 17.57
CA THR A 858 -27.65 -63.56 16.56
C THR A 858 -28.66 -63.37 15.42
N LEU A 859 -28.84 -62.14 14.98
CA LEU A 859 -29.51 -61.81 13.73
C LEU A 859 -28.50 -61.79 12.58
N TYR A 860 -28.75 -62.59 11.55
CA TYR A 860 -27.90 -62.71 10.37
C TYR A 860 -28.57 -62.13 9.13
N ILE A 861 -27.85 -61.27 8.41
CA ILE A 861 -28.27 -60.72 7.12
C ILE A 861 -27.36 -61.34 6.03
N PRO A 862 -27.89 -62.18 5.13
CA PRO A 862 -27.07 -62.87 4.14
C PRO A 862 -26.55 -61.91 3.05
N ALA A 863 -25.75 -62.43 2.12
CA ALA A 863 -25.32 -61.67 0.95
C ALA A 863 -26.50 -61.24 0.05
N GLY A 864 -26.35 -60.07 -0.55
CA GLY A 864 -27.30 -59.43 -1.46
C GLY A 864 -27.78 -58.06 -0.94
N THR A 865 -28.59 -57.40 -1.75
CA THR A 865 -29.15 -56.07 -1.45
C THR A 865 -30.57 -56.20 -0.90
N PHE A 866 -30.82 -55.61 0.26
CA PHE A 866 -32.12 -55.53 0.90
C PHE A 866 -32.59 -54.07 0.94
N HIS A 867 -33.84 -53.81 0.59
CA HIS A 867 -34.37 -52.46 0.52
C HIS A 867 -35.21 -52.14 1.75
N LEU A 868 -34.93 -51.02 2.42
CA LEU A 868 -35.69 -50.56 3.58
C LEU A 868 -36.38 -49.23 3.26
N SER A 869 -37.70 -49.23 3.22
CA SER A 869 -38.57 -48.10 2.85
C SER A 869 -38.71 -47.02 3.93
N SER A 870 -38.15 -47.27 5.12
CA SER A 870 -38.17 -46.33 6.24
C SER A 870 -37.00 -46.61 7.20
N MET A 871 -36.90 -45.81 8.25
CA MET A 871 -35.97 -46.01 9.35
C MET A 871 -36.13 -47.40 9.97
N TRP A 872 -35.02 -48.09 10.20
CA TRP A 872 -35.00 -49.35 10.92
C TRP A 872 -34.82 -49.09 12.41
N GLU A 873 -35.93 -49.16 13.14
CA GLU A 873 -35.97 -49.03 14.59
C GLU A 873 -35.67 -50.38 15.25
N ILE A 874 -34.58 -50.44 16.01
CA ILE A 874 -34.14 -51.64 16.74
C ILE A 874 -34.41 -51.42 18.22
N GLY A 875 -35.60 -51.86 18.65
CA GLY A 875 -36.17 -51.58 19.97
C GLY A 875 -37.02 -50.29 19.97
N SER A 876 -37.48 -49.88 21.14
CA SER A 876 -38.21 -48.62 21.33
C SER A 876 -37.79 -47.95 22.64
N ALA A 877 -38.03 -46.64 22.80
CA ALA A 877 -37.72 -45.94 24.06
C ALA A 877 -38.46 -46.55 25.27
N SER A 878 -39.70 -47.05 25.08
CA SER A 878 -40.48 -47.71 26.14
C SER A 878 -40.11 -49.18 26.36
N ASN A 879 -39.42 -49.82 25.40
CA ASN A 879 -39.03 -51.22 25.46
C ASN A 879 -37.66 -51.38 24.81
N MET A 880 -36.64 -50.95 25.55
CA MET A 880 -35.25 -51.02 25.12
C MET A 880 -34.76 -52.47 25.11
N ILE A 881 -33.92 -52.79 24.13
CA ILE A 881 -33.31 -54.11 24.02
C ILE A 881 -32.11 -54.18 24.96
N ASN A 882 -32.01 -55.23 25.76
CA ASN A 882 -30.86 -55.44 26.62
C ASN A 882 -29.62 -55.77 25.77
N ASN A 883 -29.55 -56.95 25.15
CA ASN A 883 -28.42 -57.34 24.30
C ASN A 883 -28.91 -57.79 22.92
N ILE A 884 -28.16 -57.46 21.88
CA ILE A 884 -28.40 -57.97 20.52
C ILE A 884 -27.09 -58.04 19.73
N THR A 885 -26.96 -59.10 18.93
CA THR A 885 -25.87 -59.24 17.96
C THR A 885 -26.48 -59.30 16.56
N ILE A 886 -25.98 -58.45 15.66
CA ILE A 886 -26.39 -58.36 14.26
C ILE A 886 -25.13 -58.45 13.40
N THR A 887 -25.11 -59.35 12.44
CA THR A 887 -23.99 -59.46 11.49
C THR A 887 -24.49 -59.71 10.08
N GLY A 888 -23.91 -58.99 9.13
CA GLY A 888 -24.02 -59.30 7.72
C GLY A 888 -23.03 -60.37 7.26
N ALA A 889 -22.96 -60.55 5.95
CA ALA A 889 -22.07 -61.49 5.28
C ALA A 889 -20.74 -60.86 4.81
N GLY A 890 -20.50 -59.59 5.14
CA GLY A 890 -19.32 -58.79 4.80
C GLY A 890 -19.69 -57.51 4.03
N ILE A 891 -18.86 -56.46 4.15
CA ILE A 891 -19.11 -55.14 3.53
C ILE A 891 -19.23 -55.17 1.99
N TRP A 892 -18.67 -56.19 1.33
CA TRP A 892 -18.76 -56.38 -0.12
C TRP A 892 -19.91 -57.31 -0.54
N HIS A 893 -20.67 -57.84 0.41
CA HIS A 893 -21.65 -58.90 0.17
C HIS A 893 -23.05 -58.51 0.62
N THR A 894 -23.22 -57.94 1.82
CA THR A 894 -24.52 -57.52 2.34
C THR A 894 -24.70 -56.02 2.20
N ASN A 895 -25.71 -55.62 1.43
CA ASN A 895 -26.04 -54.22 1.19
C ASN A 895 -27.42 -53.90 1.78
N ILE A 896 -27.51 -52.91 2.66
CA ILE A 896 -28.78 -52.32 3.09
C ILE A 896 -28.98 -51.01 2.33
N GLN A 897 -30.01 -50.96 1.49
CA GLN A 897 -30.37 -49.77 0.72
C GLN A 897 -31.63 -49.14 1.31
N PHE A 898 -31.50 -47.98 1.95
CA PHE A 898 -32.69 -47.22 2.33
C PHE A 898 -33.26 -46.50 1.10
N THR A 899 -34.57 -46.55 0.87
CA THR A 899 -35.16 -46.09 -0.41
C THR A 899 -35.98 -44.81 -0.31
N ASN A 900 -36.27 -44.33 0.90
CA ASN A 900 -37.11 -43.17 1.10
C ASN A 900 -36.24 -41.90 1.24
N PRO A 901 -36.42 -40.87 0.41
CA PRO A 901 -35.57 -39.67 0.44
C PRO A 901 -35.99 -38.64 1.50
N ASN A 902 -37.13 -38.84 2.16
CA ASN A 902 -37.71 -37.89 3.09
C ASN A 902 -36.94 -37.84 4.42
N ALA A 903 -37.04 -36.72 5.14
CA ALA A 903 -36.58 -36.64 6.52
C ALA A 903 -37.20 -37.77 7.38
N ALA A 904 -36.40 -38.32 8.31
CA ALA A 904 -36.70 -39.51 9.10
C ALA A 904 -37.04 -40.77 8.27
N GLY A 905 -36.70 -40.78 6.98
CA GLY A 905 -37.04 -41.85 6.03
C GLY A 905 -36.08 -43.04 6.02
N GLY A 906 -35.02 -43.05 6.82
CA GLY A 906 -34.10 -44.18 6.85
C GLY A 906 -33.01 -44.06 7.91
N GLY A 907 -31.99 -44.91 7.78
CA GLY A 907 -30.99 -45.09 8.84
C GLY A 907 -31.46 -46.07 9.92
N ILE A 908 -30.61 -46.31 10.90
CA ILE A 908 -30.86 -47.23 12.01
C ILE A 908 -30.97 -46.46 13.32
N SER A 909 -32.15 -46.49 13.94
CA SER A 909 -32.36 -45.97 15.30
C SER A 909 -32.20 -47.10 16.30
N LEU A 910 -31.21 -46.97 17.18
CA LEU A 910 -30.88 -47.97 18.19
C LEU A 910 -31.52 -47.61 19.53
N ARG A 911 -32.21 -48.58 20.16
CA ARG A 911 -32.77 -48.43 21.52
C ARG A 911 -32.23 -49.54 22.42
N ILE A 912 -30.93 -49.49 22.69
CA ILE A 912 -30.18 -50.53 23.41
C ILE A 912 -29.80 -50.04 24.82
N SER A 913 -30.10 -50.84 25.84
CA SER A 913 -29.74 -50.56 27.24
C SER A 913 -28.52 -51.35 27.73
N GLY A 914 -28.30 -52.55 27.18
CA GLY A 914 -27.12 -53.39 27.45
C GLY A 914 -26.12 -53.33 26.30
N LYS A 915 -25.69 -54.48 25.75
CA LYS A 915 -24.62 -54.56 24.75
C LYS A 915 -25.14 -54.83 23.33
N LEU A 916 -24.73 -53.99 22.39
CA LEU A 916 -24.86 -54.20 20.95
C LEU A 916 -23.54 -54.76 20.37
N ASP A 917 -23.64 -55.73 19.46
CA ASP A 917 -22.55 -56.08 18.52
C ASP A 917 -23.14 -56.02 17.10
N PHE A 918 -22.72 -55.06 16.28
CA PHE A 918 -23.22 -54.86 14.91
C PHE A 918 -22.05 -54.91 13.92
N SER A 919 -22.11 -55.73 12.86
CA SER A 919 -20.96 -55.85 11.96
C SER A 919 -21.22 -56.34 10.53
N ASN A 920 -20.19 -56.23 9.70
CA ASN A 920 -20.01 -56.94 8.43
C ASN A 920 -21.04 -56.60 7.34
N LEU A 921 -21.34 -55.33 7.10
CA LEU A 921 -22.25 -54.94 6.02
C LEU A 921 -22.00 -53.52 5.49
N TYR A 922 -22.52 -53.28 4.29
CA TYR A 922 -22.60 -51.97 3.67
C TYR A 922 -24.01 -51.37 3.83
N MET A 923 -24.09 -50.05 4.01
CA MET A 923 -25.34 -49.30 4.02
C MET A 923 -25.26 -48.07 3.13
N ASN A 924 -26.34 -47.82 2.40
CA ASN A 924 -26.54 -46.64 1.57
C ASN A 924 -27.89 -45.99 1.85
N SER A 925 -27.98 -44.69 1.65
CA SER A 925 -29.21 -43.93 1.79
C SER A 925 -29.91 -43.69 0.43
N ASN A 926 -31.05 -43.02 0.48
CA ASN A 926 -31.61 -42.27 -0.66
C ASN A 926 -31.68 -40.75 -0.35
N LEU A 927 -30.79 -40.27 0.52
CA LEU A 927 -30.77 -38.92 1.05
C LEU A 927 -29.84 -38.03 0.23
N ARG A 928 -30.26 -36.78 0.00
CA ARG A 928 -29.50 -35.75 -0.72
C ARG A 928 -29.51 -34.37 -0.06
N SER A 929 -30.11 -34.27 1.12
CA SER A 929 -30.31 -33.00 1.83
C SER A 929 -30.08 -33.17 3.33
N ARG A 930 -29.44 -32.19 3.97
CA ARG A 930 -29.39 -32.10 5.44
C ARG A 930 -30.72 -31.66 6.06
N TYR A 931 -31.72 -31.29 5.26
CA TYR A 931 -33.01 -30.76 5.71
C TYR A 931 -32.88 -29.65 6.76
N GLY A 932 -31.89 -28.76 6.60
CA GLY A 932 -31.60 -27.71 7.59
C GLY A 932 -31.42 -28.28 9.00
N GLN A 933 -30.57 -29.30 9.15
CA GLN A 933 -30.28 -30.05 10.39
C GLN A 933 -31.43 -30.94 10.90
N ASN A 934 -32.55 -31.05 10.17
CA ASN A 934 -33.71 -31.84 10.58
C ASN A 934 -33.90 -33.12 9.73
N ALA A 935 -32.83 -33.67 9.16
CA ALA A 935 -32.95 -34.88 8.34
C ALA A 935 -33.31 -36.10 9.19
N ILE A 936 -32.76 -36.23 10.41
CA ILE A 936 -32.97 -37.38 11.31
C ILE A 936 -32.71 -38.70 10.55
N TYR A 937 -31.59 -38.74 9.83
CA TYR A 937 -31.33 -39.78 8.85
C TYR A 937 -29.84 -40.14 8.86
N LYS A 938 -29.33 -40.43 10.05
CA LYS A 938 -27.97 -40.91 10.25
C LYS A 938 -27.89 -42.40 9.96
N GLY A 939 -26.71 -42.90 9.58
CA GLY A 939 -26.49 -44.34 9.41
C GLY A 939 -26.87 -45.09 10.68
N PHE A 940 -26.35 -44.63 11.83
CA PHE A 940 -26.73 -45.10 13.16
C PHE A 940 -26.98 -43.92 14.11
N MET A 941 -28.02 -44.01 14.94
CA MET A 941 -28.39 -42.95 15.89
C MET A 941 -29.04 -43.48 17.16
N ASP A 942 -29.21 -42.57 18.14
CA ASP A 942 -29.87 -42.77 19.44
C ASP A 942 -29.04 -43.52 20.51
N ASN A 943 -29.55 -44.63 21.04
CA ASN A 943 -29.08 -45.28 22.26
C ASN A 943 -28.29 -46.56 21.95
N PHE A 944 -26.97 -46.45 21.98
CA PHE A 944 -26.06 -47.54 21.59
C PHE A 944 -25.77 -48.53 22.72
N GLY A 945 -26.18 -48.24 23.95
CA GLY A 945 -25.94 -49.11 25.10
C GLY A 945 -24.52 -49.02 25.66
N ASN A 946 -24.11 -50.04 26.42
CA ASN A 946 -22.87 -50.10 27.18
C ASN A 946 -21.94 -51.21 26.66
N ASN A 947 -20.65 -50.90 26.52
CA ASN A 947 -19.62 -51.81 26.00
C ASN A 947 -19.97 -52.41 24.62
N SER A 948 -20.72 -51.65 23.84
CA SER A 948 -21.17 -52.02 22.51
C SER A 948 -20.04 -51.95 21.50
N VAL A 949 -20.16 -52.71 20.42
CA VAL A 949 -19.19 -52.73 19.32
C VAL A 949 -19.94 -52.61 18.00
N ILE A 950 -19.50 -51.68 17.14
CA ILE A 950 -19.88 -51.62 15.74
C ILE A 950 -18.59 -51.73 14.93
N ARG A 951 -18.48 -52.75 14.08
CA ARG A 951 -17.23 -53.00 13.35
C ARG A 951 -17.43 -53.50 11.95
N ASP A 952 -16.44 -53.26 11.09
CA ASP A 952 -16.45 -53.80 9.73
C ASP A 952 -17.73 -53.39 8.98
N VAL A 953 -18.12 -52.11 9.10
CA VAL A 953 -19.25 -51.54 8.35
C VAL A 953 -18.75 -50.50 7.35
N TRP A 954 -19.45 -50.39 6.22
CA TRP A 954 -19.26 -49.32 5.26
C TRP A 954 -20.56 -48.53 5.13
N VAL A 955 -20.54 -47.25 5.50
CA VAL A 955 -21.73 -46.39 5.50
C VAL A 955 -21.50 -45.13 4.68
N GLU A 956 -22.44 -44.81 3.79
CA GLU A 956 -22.36 -43.62 2.94
C GLU A 956 -23.71 -42.97 2.60
N HIS A 957 -23.65 -41.69 2.26
CA HIS A 957 -24.76 -40.83 1.85
C HIS A 957 -25.80 -40.54 2.94
N PHE A 958 -25.52 -40.81 4.20
CA PHE A 958 -26.43 -40.45 5.30
C PHE A 958 -26.27 -38.98 5.68
N GLU A 959 -27.14 -38.49 6.56
CA GLU A 959 -26.95 -37.19 7.20
C GLU A 959 -25.61 -37.19 7.93
N CYS A 960 -25.41 -38.16 8.82
CA CYS A 960 -24.13 -38.48 9.45
C CYS A 960 -23.91 -39.98 9.34
N GLY A 961 -22.67 -40.45 9.44
CA GLY A 961 -22.43 -41.89 9.65
C GLY A 961 -23.04 -42.34 10.99
N PHE A 962 -22.66 -41.66 12.08
CA PHE A 962 -23.06 -41.97 13.44
C PHE A 962 -23.37 -40.72 14.26
N TRP A 963 -24.54 -40.69 14.91
CA TRP A 963 -24.86 -39.70 15.94
C TRP A 963 -25.23 -40.40 17.25
N VAL A 964 -24.26 -40.51 18.15
CA VAL A 964 -24.38 -41.26 19.40
C VAL A 964 -24.88 -40.32 20.49
N GLY A 965 -26.15 -40.45 20.89
CA GLY A 965 -26.71 -39.58 21.91
C GLY A 965 -28.18 -39.84 22.18
N ASP A 966 -28.57 -39.74 23.45
CA ASP A 966 -29.96 -39.88 23.85
C ASP A 966 -30.70 -38.55 23.86
N TYR A 967 -31.86 -38.53 23.21
CA TYR A 967 -32.82 -37.44 23.26
C TYR A 967 -34.21 -37.91 23.71
N ALA A 968 -34.36 -39.18 24.06
CA ALA A 968 -35.65 -39.79 24.38
C ALA A 968 -35.94 -39.85 25.90
N HIS A 969 -34.93 -39.77 26.77
CA HIS A 969 -35.10 -39.88 28.23
C HIS A 969 -34.81 -38.55 28.95
N THR A 970 -35.30 -38.43 30.19
CA THR A 970 -35.03 -37.31 31.10
C THR A 970 -34.93 -37.82 32.54
N PRO A 971 -33.74 -37.85 33.17
CA PRO A 971 -32.46 -37.46 32.59
C PRO A 971 -32.08 -38.36 31.40
N ALA A 972 -31.35 -37.80 30.44
CA ALA A 972 -30.83 -38.55 29.30
C ALA A 972 -29.90 -39.69 29.77
N ILE A 973 -30.01 -40.84 29.13
CA ILE A 973 -29.03 -41.93 29.25
C ILE A 973 -27.88 -41.71 28.26
N TYR A 974 -26.78 -42.45 28.38
CA TYR A 974 -25.63 -42.26 27.48
C TYR A 974 -24.95 -43.59 27.16
N ALA A 975 -24.29 -43.63 26.00
CA ALA A 975 -23.45 -44.76 25.63
C ALA A 975 -22.11 -44.68 26.39
N ASN A 976 -21.69 -45.79 26.97
CA ASN A 976 -20.42 -45.87 27.68
C ASN A 976 -19.61 -47.09 27.25
N GLY A 977 -18.36 -46.88 26.81
CA GLY A 977 -17.52 -47.98 26.31
C GLY A 977 -17.87 -48.44 24.90
N LEU A 978 -18.52 -47.62 24.07
CA LEU A 978 -18.80 -47.95 22.67
C LEU A 978 -17.48 -48.03 21.88
N THR A 979 -17.31 -49.06 21.06
CA THR A 979 -16.21 -49.18 20.09
C THR A 979 -16.77 -49.16 18.67
N ILE A 980 -16.32 -48.20 17.86
CA ILE A 980 -16.51 -48.20 16.41
C ILE A 980 -15.14 -48.52 15.79
N GLU A 981 -15.02 -49.60 15.02
CA GLU A 981 -13.73 -50.01 14.47
C GLU A 981 -13.78 -50.60 13.06
N ASN A 982 -12.64 -50.59 12.35
CA ASN A 982 -12.47 -51.22 11.04
C ASN A 982 -13.51 -50.80 9.99
N SER A 983 -13.99 -49.55 10.08
CA SER A 983 -15.16 -49.10 9.33
C SER A 983 -14.79 -48.08 8.25
N ARG A 984 -15.64 -47.97 7.22
CA ARG A 984 -15.57 -46.95 6.16
C ARG A 984 -16.77 -46.02 6.33
N ILE A 985 -16.53 -44.74 6.60
CA ILE A 985 -17.58 -43.76 6.91
C ILE A 985 -17.40 -42.59 5.94
N ARG A 986 -18.10 -42.65 4.81
CA ARG A 986 -17.76 -41.84 3.64
C ARG A 986 -18.96 -41.08 3.09
N ASN A 987 -18.71 -39.96 2.41
CA ASN A 987 -19.71 -39.23 1.60
C ASN A 987 -21.00 -38.90 2.37
N ASN A 988 -20.91 -38.60 3.68
CA ASN A 988 -22.08 -38.18 4.46
C ASN A 988 -22.24 -36.66 4.38
N LEU A 989 -23.49 -36.19 4.45
CA LEU A 989 -23.82 -34.77 4.26
C LEU A 989 -23.37 -33.87 5.43
N ALA A 990 -23.08 -34.46 6.59
CA ALA A 990 -22.62 -33.82 7.81
C ALA A 990 -21.50 -34.67 8.46
N ASP A 991 -21.52 -34.81 9.79
CA ASP A 991 -20.49 -35.49 10.54
C ASP A 991 -20.27 -36.95 10.11
N GLY A 992 -19.03 -37.44 10.21
CA GLY A 992 -18.77 -38.88 10.12
C GLY A 992 -19.28 -39.60 11.37
N VAL A 993 -18.72 -39.27 12.52
CA VAL A 993 -19.15 -39.73 13.85
C VAL A 993 -19.20 -38.56 14.81
N ASN A 994 -20.33 -38.41 15.52
CA ASN A 994 -20.43 -37.49 16.64
C ASN A 994 -20.80 -38.25 17.93
N PHE A 995 -19.93 -38.17 18.94
CA PHE A 995 -20.20 -38.62 20.30
C PHE A 995 -20.79 -37.45 21.09
N ALA A 996 -22.12 -37.48 21.25
CA ALA A 996 -22.89 -36.43 21.90
C ALA A 996 -23.53 -36.89 23.21
N GLN A 997 -24.24 -35.97 23.90
CA GLN A 997 -25.16 -36.28 25.01
C GLN A 997 -24.54 -37.19 26.10
N GLY A 998 -23.35 -36.85 26.59
CA GLY A 998 -22.69 -37.57 27.67
C GLY A 998 -22.00 -38.87 27.28
N THR A 999 -21.97 -39.23 25.99
CA THR A 999 -21.21 -40.39 25.50
C THR A 999 -19.79 -40.37 26.04
N SER A 1000 -19.36 -41.46 26.66
CA SER A 1000 -18.14 -41.52 27.46
C SER A 1000 -17.37 -42.82 27.28
N ASN A 1001 -16.06 -42.78 27.54
CA ASN A 1001 -15.14 -43.92 27.44
C ASN A 1001 -15.26 -44.67 26.09
N SER A 1002 -15.69 -43.97 25.04
CA SER A 1002 -16.01 -44.57 23.74
C SER A 1002 -14.90 -44.29 22.74
N ILE A 1003 -14.73 -45.17 21.76
CA ILE A 1003 -13.61 -45.12 20.82
C ILE A 1003 -14.07 -45.25 19.37
N VAL A 1004 -13.49 -44.44 18.49
CA VAL A 1004 -13.45 -44.72 17.05
C VAL A 1004 -12.02 -45.04 16.66
N ARG A 1005 -11.78 -46.21 16.08
CA ARG A 1005 -10.43 -46.63 15.70
C ARG A 1005 -10.31 -47.38 14.40
N ASN A 1006 -9.11 -47.39 13.84
CA ASN A 1006 -8.78 -48.13 12.62
C ASN A 1006 -9.83 -47.96 11.52
N SER A 1007 -10.36 -46.74 11.37
CA SER A 1007 -11.47 -46.44 10.47
C SER A 1007 -11.05 -45.41 9.44
N ASN A 1008 -11.61 -45.51 8.24
CA ASN A 1008 -11.40 -44.56 7.18
C ASN A 1008 -12.64 -43.67 7.07
N LEU A 1009 -12.43 -42.38 7.30
CA LEU A 1009 -13.47 -41.36 7.18
C LEU A 1009 -13.12 -40.48 6.00
N ARG A 1010 -14.02 -40.35 5.02
CA ARG A 1010 -13.70 -39.60 3.81
C ARG A 1010 -14.87 -38.76 3.33
N ASN A 1011 -14.59 -37.54 2.88
CA ASN A 1011 -15.57 -36.74 2.13
C ASN A 1011 -16.86 -36.46 2.93
N ASN A 1012 -16.75 -36.24 4.24
CA ASN A 1012 -17.87 -35.90 5.11
C ASN A 1012 -18.09 -34.39 5.18
N GLY A 1013 -19.36 -34.02 5.42
CA GLY A 1013 -19.90 -32.68 5.30
C GLY A 1013 -20.04 -31.85 6.56
N ASP A 1014 -19.36 -32.26 7.61
CA ASP A 1014 -19.07 -31.53 8.83
C ASP A 1014 -17.86 -32.21 9.48
N ASP A 1015 -17.69 -32.17 10.80
CA ASP A 1015 -16.56 -32.88 11.41
C ASP A 1015 -16.54 -34.39 11.10
N ALA A 1016 -15.42 -34.92 10.63
CA ALA A 1016 -15.34 -36.37 10.40
C ALA A 1016 -15.50 -37.13 11.72
N LEU A 1017 -14.83 -36.68 12.78
CA LEU A 1017 -14.95 -37.21 14.14
C LEU A 1017 -15.14 -36.07 15.15
N ALA A 1018 -16.24 -36.07 15.89
CA ALA A 1018 -16.55 -35.04 16.86
C ALA A 1018 -16.95 -35.61 18.23
N VAL A 1019 -16.61 -34.86 19.29
CA VAL A 1019 -17.24 -34.99 20.61
C VAL A 1019 -17.95 -33.68 20.92
N TRP A 1020 -19.28 -33.70 20.87
CA TRP A 1020 -20.11 -32.59 21.33
C TRP A 1020 -20.73 -32.90 22.69
N THR A 1021 -20.20 -32.32 23.75
CA THR A 1021 -20.68 -32.50 25.13
C THR A 1021 -21.96 -31.71 25.43
N SER A 1022 -22.98 -31.90 24.60
CA SER A 1022 -24.33 -31.37 24.81
C SER A 1022 -24.98 -31.93 26.07
N ASN A 1023 -25.86 -31.15 26.69
CA ASN A 1023 -26.51 -31.46 27.97
C ASN A 1023 -28.05 -31.48 27.88
N THR A 1024 -28.59 -31.68 26.67
CA THR A 1024 -30.04 -31.73 26.45
C THR A 1024 -30.66 -32.80 27.34
N ASN A 1025 -31.83 -32.53 27.91
CA ASN A 1025 -32.51 -33.42 28.86
C ASN A 1025 -31.65 -33.86 30.05
N GLY A 1026 -30.67 -33.05 30.45
CA GLY A 1026 -29.81 -33.35 31.60
C GLY A 1026 -28.79 -34.46 31.36
N ALA A 1027 -28.35 -34.65 30.11
CA ALA A 1027 -27.22 -35.53 29.81
C ALA A 1027 -25.96 -35.07 30.58
N PRO A 1028 -25.12 -35.99 31.08
CA PRO A 1028 -23.89 -35.63 31.77
C PRO A 1028 -22.81 -35.11 30.81
N GLU A 1029 -21.73 -34.57 31.36
CA GLU A 1029 -20.53 -34.21 30.59
C GLU A 1029 -19.89 -35.47 30.00
N GLY A 1030 -19.65 -35.48 28.68
CA GLY A 1030 -18.95 -36.58 28.02
C GLY A 1030 -17.46 -36.58 28.38
N VAL A 1031 -16.90 -37.75 28.71
CA VAL A 1031 -15.51 -37.86 29.19
C VAL A 1031 -14.78 -39.06 28.58
N ASN A 1032 -13.45 -38.96 28.47
CA ASN A 1032 -12.53 -40.05 28.12
C ASN A 1032 -12.76 -40.73 26.75
N ASN A 1033 -13.43 -40.04 25.82
CA ASN A 1033 -13.56 -40.54 24.45
C ASN A 1033 -12.23 -40.51 23.69
N THR A 1034 -12.05 -41.46 22.77
CA THR A 1034 -10.80 -41.69 22.05
C THR A 1034 -11.02 -41.80 20.54
N PHE A 1035 -10.19 -41.11 19.75
CA PHE A 1035 -10.14 -41.26 18.29
C PHE A 1035 -8.74 -41.70 17.87
N SER A 1036 -8.54 -42.99 17.56
CA SER A 1036 -7.19 -43.52 17.34
C SER A 1036 -7.00 -44.29 16.04
N TYR A 1037 -5.85 -44.14 15.38
CA TYR A 1037 -5.53 -44.90 14.15
C TYR A 1037 -6.55 -44.70 13.04
N ASN A 1038 -7.07 -43.49 12.85
CA ASN A 1038 -8.02 -43.20 11.78
C ASN A 1038 -7.34 -42.49 10.61
N THR A 1039 -7.73 -42.84 9.39
CA THR A 1039 -7.38 -42.08 8.18
C THR A 1039 -8.57 -41.21 7.79
N ILE A 1040 -8.41 -39.89 7.85
CA ILE A 1040 -9.46 -38.89 7.64
C ILE A 1040 -9.08 -38.04 6.43
N GLU A 1041 -9.89 -38.08 5.38
CA GLU A 1041 -9.49 -37.51 4.09
C GLU A 1041 -10.62 -36.69 3.45
N ASN A 1042 -10.26 -35.65 2.70
CA ASN A 1042 -11.19 -34.90 1.84
C ASN A 1042 -12.41 -34.31 2.58
N ASN A 1043 -12.29 -34.02 3.87
CA ASN A 1043 -13.38 -33.44 4.64
C ASN A 1043 -13.72 -32.05 4.08
N TRP A 1044 -14.97 -31.80 3.67
CA TRP A 1044 -15.29 -30.62 2.84
C TRP A 1044 -15.92 -29.45 3.59
N ARG A 1045 -16.12 -29.59 4.91
CA ARG A 1045 -16.57 -28.54 5.83
C ARG A 1045 -15.95 -28.80 7.21
N ALA A 1046 -15.78 -27.78 8.05
CA ALA A 1046 -15.46 -27.95 9.47
C ALA A 1046 -14.08 -28.59 9.77
N GLY A 1047 -13.97 -29.69 10.51
CA GLY A 1047 -12.71 -30.28 10.96
C GLY A 1047 -12.56 -31.76 10.62
N GLY A 1048 -11.33 -32.27 10.52
CA GLY A 1048 -11.11 -33.72 10.54
C GLY A 1048 -11.49 -34.32 11.90
N ILE A 1049 -10.92 -33.77 12.97
CA ILE A 1049 -11.23 -34.13 14.36
C ILE A 1049 -11.64 -32.89 15.14
N ALA A 1050 -12.73 -32.98 15.91
CA ALA A 1050 -13.22 -31.90 16.75
C ALA A 1050 -13.57 -32.32 18.19
N PHE A 1051 -13.17 -31.51 19.17
CA PHE A 1051 -13.64 -31.60 20.54
C PHE A 1051 -14.24 -30.25 20.97
N PHE A 1052 -15.46 -30.26 21.50
CA PHE A 1052 -16.20 -29.03 21.84
C PHE A 1052 -16.35 -28.76 23.34
N GLY A 1053 -15.88 -29.68 24.16
CA GLY A 1053 -15.92 -29.59 25.61
C GLY A 1053 -15.50 -30.92 26.24
N GLY A 1054 -15.89 -31.12 27.49
CA GLY A 1054 -15.62 -32.36 28.19
C GLY A 1054 -14.22 -32.46 28.76
N SER A 1055 -13.83 -33.69 29.11
CA SER A 1055 -12.63 -33.97 29.89
C SER A 1055 -12.00 -35.30 29.50
N GLY A 1056 -10.66 -35.36 29.46
CA GLY A 1056 -9.93 -36.62 29.28
C GLY A 1056 -9.92 -37.18 27.85
N HIS A 1057 -10.40 -36.45 26.84
CA HIS A 1057 -10.44 -36.93 25.47
C HIS A 1057 -9.05 -37.10 24.86
N LYS A 1058 -8.93 -38.08 23.97
CA LYS A 1058 -7.67 -38.39 23.26
C LYS A 1058 -7.89 -38.55 21.77
N ALA A 1059 -7.00 -38.01 20.96
CA ALA A 1059 -6.91 -38.36 19.55
C ALA A 1059 -5.47 -38.71 19.16
N ASP A 1060 -5.21 -39.97 18.77
CA ASP A 1060 -3.84 -40.42 18.52
C ASP A 1060 -3.61 -41.34 17.33
N HIS A 1061 -2.41 -41.28 16.75
CA HIS A 1061 -2.04 -42.09 15.58
C HIS A 1061 -2.93 -41.85 14.35
N ASN A 1062 -3.53 -40.65 14.18
CA ASN A 1062 -4.39 -40.37 13.02
C ASN A 1062 -3.61 -39.77 11.84
N TYR A 1063 -4.11 -40.00 10.63
CA TYR A 1063 -3.64 -39.39 9.39
C TYR A 1063 -4.77 -38.56 8.78
N ILE A 1064 -4.60 -37.24 8.73
CA ILE A 1064 -5.62 -36.28 8.32
C ILE A 1064 -5.14 -35.53 7.08
N ILE A 1065 -5.88 -35.55 5.98
CA ILE A 1065 -5.40 -35.04 4.69
C ILE A 1065 -6.50 -34.37 3.86
N ASP A 1066 -6.12 -33.31 3.14
CA ASP A 1066 -6.93 -32.61 2.13
C ASP A 1066 -8.28 -32.07 2.66
N CYS A 1067 -8.29 -31.49 3.87
CA CYS A 1067 -9.48 -30.81 4.38
C CYS A 1067 -9.76 -29.52 3.58
N VAL A 1068 -11.01 -29.30 3.16
CA VAL A 1068 -11.46 -28.13 2.42
C VAL A 1068 -12.36 -27.26 3.30
N GLY A 1069 -12.14 -25.93 3.26
CA GLY A 1069 -12.97 -24.98 4.01
C GLY A 1069 -12.90 -25.16 5.54
N GLY A 1070 -11.82 -25.77 6.04
CA GLY A 1070 -11.76 -26.27 7.41
C GLY A 1070 -10.35 -26.57 7.92
N SER A 1071 -10.28 -27.34 9.01
CA SER A 1071 -9.05 -27.70 9.73
C SER A 1071 -8.84 -29.22 9.74
N GLY A 1072 -7.61 -29.65 9.99
CA GLY A 1072 -7.36 -31.05 10.33
C GLY A 1072 -7.87 -31.38 11.74
N ILE A 1073 -7.52 -30.53 12.71
CA ILE A 1073 -8.00 -30.61 14.10
C ILE A 1073 -8.63 -29.27 14.47
N ARG A 1074 -9.80 -29.30 15.12
CA ARG A 1074 -10.40 -28.10 15.72
C ARG A 1074 -10.84 -28.31 17.17
N MET A 1075 -10.78 -27.26 17.96
CA MET A 1075 -11.47 -27.19 19.25
C MET A 1075 -12.15 -25.85 19.37
N ASN A 1076 -13.39 -25.82 19.84
CA ASN A 1076 -14.07 -24.57 20.12
C ASN A 1076 -15.04 -24.69 21.29
N THR A 1077 -15.58 -23.55 21.73
CA THR A 1077 -16.62 -23.45 22.76
C THR A 1077 -17.91 -22.85 22.19
N VAL A 1078 -18.18 -23.04 20.90
CA VAL A 1078 -19.29 -22.32 20.24
C VAL A 1078 -20.66 -22.93 20.53
N PHE A 1079 -20.70 -24.24 20.80
CA PHE A 1079 -21.95 -25.00 20.88
C PHE A 1079 -22.53 -25.04 22.30
N PRO A 1080 -23.87 -25.12 22.47
CA PRO A 1080 -24.48 -25.32 23.78
C PRO A 1080 -23.99 -26.62 24.45
N GLY A 1081 -23.86 -26.59 25.78
CA GLY A 1081 -23.52 -27.76 26.58
C GLY A 1081 -22.41 -27.48 27.59
N TYR A 1082 -21.66 -28.53 27.93
CA TYR A 1082 -20.44 -28.41 28.72
C TYR A 1082 -19.26 -28.05 27.83
N HIS A 1083 -18.38 -27.17 28.30
CA HIS A 1083 -17.11 -26.83 27.67
C HIS A 1083 -15.94 -27.48 28.43
N PHE A 1084 -14.76 -26.84 28.46
CA PHE A 1084 -13.55 -27.40 29.05
C PHE A 1084 -13.34 -27.04 30.51
N ALA A 1085 -14.35 -26.51 31.21
CA ALA A 1085 -14.19 -25.97 32.56
C ALA A 1085 -13.55 -26.97 33.54
N ASN A 1086 -13.98 -28.24 33.45
CA ASN A 1086 -13.54 -29.38 34.27
C ASN A 1086 -12.56 -30.32 33.53
N ASN A 1087 -12.01 -29.88 32.40
CA ASN A 1087 -11.09 -30.71 31.64
C ASN A 1087 -9.83 -31.02 32.47
N THR A 1088 -9.55 -32.30 32.71
CA THR A 1088 -8.35 -32.76 33.41
C THR A 1088 -7.13 -32.87 32.49
N GLY A 1089 -7.36 -32.98 31.18
CA GLY A 1089 -6.33 -33.10 30.15
C GLY A 1089 -6.88 -33.72 28.88
N ILE A 1090 -6.87 -32.97 27.78
CA ILE A 1090 -7.11 -33.48 26.42
C ILE A 1090 -5.76 -33.69 25.74
N VAL A 1091 -5.61 -34.79 25.02
CA VAL A 1091 -4.34 -35.17 24.39
C VAL A 1091 -4.51 -35.44 22.89
N PHE A 1092 -3.72 -34.76 22.08
CA PHE A 1092 -3.47 -35.11 20.68
C PHE A 1092 -2.05 -35.65 20.57
N LEU A 1093 -1.90 -36.90 20.15
CA LEU A 1093 -0.61 -37.60 20.17
C LEU A 1093 -0.35 -38.31 18.84
N ASP A 1094 0.83 -38.17 18.24
CA ASP A 1094 1.22 -38.94 17.06
C ASP A 1094 0.25 -38.75 15.87
N ASN A 1095 -0.09 -37.51 15.49
CA ASN A 1095 -0.97 -37.25 14.34
C ASN A 1095 -0.21 -36.57 13.20
N THR A 1096 -0.50 -36.96 11.94
CA THR A 1096 -0.03 -36.24 10.75
C THR A 1096 -1.20 -35.51 10.10
N ILE A 1097 -0.98 -34.25 9.73
CA ILE A 1097 -1.94 -33.38 9.05
C ILE A 1097 -1.31 -32.90 7.76
N VAL A 1098 -1.96 -33.13 6.61
CA VAL A 1098 -1.46 -32.77 5.28
C VAL A 1098 -2.48 -31.90 4.56
N ASN A 1099 -2.04 -30.86 3.84
CA ASN A 1099 -2.88 -30.06 2.93
C ASN A 1099 -4.16 -29.48 3.59
N SER A 1100 -4.13 -29.27 4.91
CA SER A 1100 -5.29 -28.84 5.70
C SER A 1100 -5.12 -27.40 6.21
N GLY A 1101 -6.17 -26.87 6.84
CA GLY A 1101 -6.33 -25.44 7.07
C GLY A 1101 -7.04 -24.81 5.87
N THR A 1102 -7.38 -23.53 5.96
CA THR A 1102 -8.04 -22.81 4.85
C THR A 1102 -7.88 -21.31 5.03
N SER A 1103 -7.98 -20.55 3.94
CA SER A 1103 -8.23 -19.10 3.98
C SER A 1103 -9.71 -18.73 3.85
N LYS A 1104 -10.59 -19.73 3.65
CA LYS A 1104 -11.99 -19.51 3.31
C LYS A 1104 -12.87 -20.64 3.86
N ASP A 1105 -13.14 -20.60 5.16
CA ASP A 1105 -14.25 -21.35 5.74
C ASP A 1105 -15.62 -20.83 5.23
N LEU A 1106 -16.73 -21.38 5.72
CA LEU A 1106 -18.08 -20.92 5.34
C LEU A 1106 -18.40 -19.48 5.78
N TYR A 1107 -17.58 -18.92 6.67
CA TYR A 1107 -17.66 -17.53 7.13
C TYR A 1107 -16.63 -16.63 6.42
N ASN A 1108 -16.02 -17.12 5.33
CA ASN A 1108 -14.96 -16.46 4.57
C ASN A 1108 -13.75 -16.05 5.44
N GLY A 1109 -13.43 -16.85 6.46
CA GLY A 1109 -12.27 -16.65 7.32
C GLY A 1109 -11.24 -17.75 7.22
N GLU A 1110 -10.02 -17.42 7.63
CA GLU A 1110 -8.92 -18.35 7.79
C GLU A 1110 -9.11 -19.30 8.98
N ARG A 1111 -8.64 -20.54 8.80
CA ARG A 1111 -8.52 -21.57 9.85
C ARG A 1111 -7.17 -22.24 9.71
N GLY A 1112 -6.49 -22.46 10.84
CA GLY A 1112 -5.26 -23.22 10.87
C GLY A 1112 -5.48 -24.69 10.55
N ALA A 1113 -4.42 -25.40 10.16
CA ALA A 1113 -4.46 -26.87 10.09
C ALA A 1113 -4.83 -27.48 11.46
N ILE A 1114 -4.38 -26.84 12.54
CA ILE A 1114 -4.94 -26.94 13.89
C ILE A 1114 -5.58 -25.59 14.24
N ASP A 1115 -6.88 -25.56 14.55
CA ASP A 1115 -7.62 -24.34 14.94
C ASP A 1115 -8.17 -24.46 16.36
N LEU A 1116 -7.77 -23.56 17.24
CA LEU A 1116 -8.26 -23.48 18.62
C LEU A 1116 -9.03 -22.17 18.80
N GLU A 1117 -10.34 -22.26 18.93
CA GLU A 1117 -11.26 -21.13 18.99
C GLU A 1117 -11.89 -21.01 20.38
N ALA A 1118 -11.38 -20.13 21.24
CA ALA A 1118 -11.98 -19.87 22.55
C ALA A 1118 -13.20 -18.94 22.40
N SER A 1119 -14.27 -19.45 21.77
CA SER A 1119 -15.42 -18.68 21.28
C SER A 1119 -16.09 -17.86 22.38
N ASN A 1120 -16.42 -18.49 23.51
CA ASN A 1120 -17.03 -17.83 24.67
C ASN A 1120 -16.40 -18.29 26.00
N ASP A 1121 -16.16 -19.58 26.18
CA ASP A 1121 -15.39 -20.12 27.31
C ASP A 1121 -13.94 -20.43 26.95
N ALA A 1122 -13.09 -20.54 27.98
CA ALA A 1122 -11.67 -20.85 27.83
C ALA A 1122 -11.44 -22.29 27.34
N ILE A 1123 -10.51 -22.45 26.40
CA ILE A 1123 -9.91 -23.75 26.09
C ILE A 1123 -8.79 -23.97 27.11
N LYS A 1124 -8.84 -25.08 27.84
CA LYS A 1124 -7.87 -25.38 28.90
C LYS A 1124 -7.37 -26.81 28.91
N ASN A 1125 -6.15 -27.02 29.40
CA ASN A 1125 -5.53 -28.32 29.64
C ASN A 1125 -5.48 -29.19 28.37
N VAL A 1126 -4.79 -28.71 27.34
CA VAL A 1126 -4.64 -29.42 26.06
C VAL A 1126 -3.17 -29.64 25.75
N THR A 1127 -2.82 -30.88 25.43
CA THR A 1127 -1.45 -31.24 25.03
C THR A 1127 -1.43 -31.85 23.63
N PHE A 1128 -0.65 -31.25 22.75
CA PHE A 1128 -0.29 -31.80 21.44
C PHE A 1128 1.13 -32.37 21.53
N THR A 1129 1.36 -33.61 21.11
CA THR A 1129 2.69 -34.24 21.14
C THR A 1129 2.95 -35.03 19.87
N ASN A 1130 4.13 -34.85 19.28
CA ASN A 1130 4.56 -35.53 18.06
C ASN A 1130 3.57 -35.34 16.91
N ILE A 1131 3.41 -34.09 16.46
CA ILE A 1131 2.48 -33.74 15.38
C ILE A 1131 3.28 -33.26 14.17
N ASP A 1132 3.03 -33.86 13.02
CA ASP A 1132 3.58 -33.40 11.74
C ASP A 1132 2.51 -32.65 10.95
N ILE A 1133 2.74 -31.37 10.67
CA ILE A 1133 1.86 -30.51 9.89
C ILE A 1133 2.57 -30.17 8.58
N ILE A 1134 2.02 -30.63 7.47
CA ILE A 1134 2.66 -30.61 6.15
C ILE A 1134 1.77 -29.84 5.19
N ASN A 1135 2.34 -28.87 4.49
CA ASN A 1135 1.68 -28.14 3.41
C ASN A 1135 0.36 -27.48 3.85
N SER A 1136 0.36 -26.77 4.97
CA SER A 1136 -0.84 -26.06 5.43
C SER A 1136 -1.28 -25.01 4.39
N GLN A 1137 -2.58 -24.94 4.10
CA GLN A 1137 -3.11 -24.01 3.10
C GLN A 1137 -2.80 -22.56 3.50
N ARG A 1138 -3.15 -22.22 4.76
CA ARG A 1138 -2.91 -20.92 5.38
C ARG A 1138 -1.94 -21.06 6.55
N ASP A 1139 -2.40 -20.91 7.79
CA ASP A 1139 -1.57 -21.09 9.00
C ASP A 1139 -1.54 -22.57 9.43
N ALA A 1140 -0.43 -23.00 10.04
CA ALA A 1140 -0.35 -24.35 10.59
C ALA A 1140 -1.11 -24.48 11.92
N ILE A 1141 -0.89 -23.57 12.86
CA ILE A 1141 -1.56 -23.55 14.17
C ILE A 1141 -2.17 -22.17 14.41
N GLN A 1142 -3.47 -22.12 14.65
CA GLN A 1142 -4.25 -20.90 14.81
C GLN A 1142 -4.94 -20.85 16.19
N PHE A 1143 -4.85 -19.70 16.85
CA PHE A 1143 -5.55 -19.41 18.10
C PHE A 1143 -6.39 -18.14 17.97
N GLY A 1144 -7.59 -18.12 18.53
CA GLY A 1144 -8.32 -16.87 18.60
C GLY A 1144 -9.59 -16.87 19.43
N TYR A 1145 -10.36 -15.79 19.24
CA TYR A 1145 -11.48 -15.40 20.10
C TYR A 1145 -11.07 -15.11 21.57
N GLY A 1146 -12.03 -14.66 22.37
CA GLY A 1146 -11.79 -13.96 23.63
C GLY A 1146 -11.88 -14.81 24.91
N GLY A 1147 -12.33 -16.07 24.84
CA GLY A 1147 -12.60 -16.91 26.02
C GLY A 1147 -11.34 -17.28 26.83
N GLY A 1148 -10.18 -17.31 26.18
CA GLY A 1148 -8.88 -17.52 26.82
C GLY A 1148 -8.27 -18.91 26.59
N PHE A 1149 -6.93 -18.98 26.67
CA PHE A 1149 -6.15 -20.21 26.51
C PHE A 1149 -5.29 -20.48 27.74
N GLN A 1150 -5.51 -21.63 28.40
CA GLN A 1150 -4.88 -21.95 29.68
C GLN A 1150 -4.24 -23.34 29.64
N ASN A 1151 -2.94 -23.43 29.97
CA ASN A 1151 -2.21 -24.71 29.97
C ASN A 1151 -2.34 -25.45 28.62
N ILE A 1152 -1.99 -24.75 27.53
CA ILE A 1152 -1.90 -25.31 26.19
C ILE A 1152 -0.43 -25.61 25.89
N VAL A 1153 -0.13 -26.88 25.60
CA VAL A 1153 1.23 -27.36 25.43
C VAL A 1153 1.37 -28.11 24.11
N PHE A 1154 2.44 -27.81 23.39
CA PHE A 1154 2.83 -28.42 22.13
C PHE A 1154 4.24 -28.98 22.29
N ASN A 1155 4.41 -30.28 22.09
CA ASN A 1155 5.70 -30.97 22.22
C ASN A 1155 6.06 -31.66 20.91
N GLN A 1156 7.29 -31.47 20.42
CA GLN A 1156 7.81 -32.18 19.24
C GLN A 1156 6.89 -31.96 18.03
N ILE A 1157 6.77 -30.71 17.60
CA ILE A 1157 5.93 -30.34 16.46
C ILE A 1157 6.82 -30.09 15.26
N THR A 1158 6.50 -30.71 14.12
CA THR A 1158 7.13 -30.42 12.84
C THR A 1158 6.15 -29.67 11.95
N ILE A 1159 6.54 -28.50 11.45
CA ILE A 1159 5.76 -27.74 10.47
C ILE A 1159 6.62 -27.59 9.20
N HIS A 1160 6.11 -28.10 8.09
CA HIS A 1160 6.78 -28.05 6.79
C HIS A 1160 5.83 -27.53 5.71
N GLY A 1161 5.96 -26.26 5.33
CA GLY A 1161 5.09 -25.61 4.34
C GLY A 1161 3.85 -24.97 4.97
N THR A 1162 3.71 -23.65 4.83
CA THR A 1162 2.50 -22.89 5.17
C THR A 1162 2.21 -21.84 4.09
N GLY A 1163 0.98 -21.31 4.05
CA GLY A 1163 0.59 -20.25 3.12
C GLY A 1163 0.63 -20.66 1.65
N LEU A 1164 0.42 -21.95 1.36
CA LEU A 1164 0.46 -22.49 0.00
C LEU A 1164 -0.70 -22.03 -0.88
N ASP A 1165 -1.78 -21.51 -0.29
CA ASP A 1165 -2.87 -20.87 -1.03
C ASP A 1165 -2.50 -19.48 -1.59
N GLY A 1166 -1.42 -18.87 -1.09
CA GLY A 1166 -0.95 -17.54 -1.50
C GLY A 1166 -1.87 -16.39 -1.09
N ILE A 1167 -2.88 -16.64 -0.26
CA ILE A 1167 -3.87 -15.64 0.15
C ILE A 1167 -3.31 -14.78 1.28
N THR A 1168 -3.43 -13.45 1.14
CA THR A 1168 -2.99 -12.48 2.15
C THR A 1168 -4.13 -11.85 2.92
N THR A 1169 -5.35 -11.79 2.37
CA THR A 1169 -6.51 -11.23 3.08
C THR A 1169 -6.82 -12.05 4.32
N SER A 1170 -7.19 -11.38 5.41
CA SER A 1170 -7.50 -12.00 6.70
C SER A 1170 -8.84 -11.46 7.20
N ARG A 1171 -9.67 -12.35 7.75
CA ARG A 1171 -10.92 -11.98 8.43
C ARG A 1171 -10.65 -11.36 9.80
N PHE A 1172 -9.62 -11.84 10.50
CA PHE A 1172 -9.43 -11.53 11.92
C PHE A 1172 -8.32 -10.52 12.21
N SER A 1173 -7.43 -10.26 11.26
CA SER A 1173 -6.21 -9.46 11.47
C SER A 1173 -5.86 -8.61 10.23
N GLY A 1174 -4.70 -7.96 10.25
CA GLY A 1174 -4.16 -7.32 9.05
C GLY A 1174 -3.76 -8.36 7.99
N PRO A 1175 -3.59 -7.96 6.72
CA PRO A 1175 -3.16 -8.89 5.67
C PRO A 1175 -1.82 -9.56 5.99
N HIS A 1176 -1.73 -10.88 5.83
CA HIS A 1176 -0.53 -11.67 6.08
C HIS A 1176 -0.57 -12.98 5.29
N LEU A 1177 0.60 -13.45 4.87
CA LEU A 1177 0.79 -14.81 4.37
C LEU A 1177 0.72 -15.83 5.52
N GLY A 1178 0.40 -17.09 5.23
CA GLY A 1178 0.29 -18.15 6.23
C GLY A 1178 1.57 -18.35 7.05
N ALA A 1179 1.43 -18.33 8.38
CA ALA A 1179 2.46 -18.49 9.39
C ALA A 1179 2.49 -19.92 9.97
N ALA A 1180 3.57 -20.23 10.69
CA ALA A 1180 3.64 -21.46 11.50
C ALA A 1180 2.69 -21.38 12.70
N ILE A 1181 2.62 -20.21 13.35
CA ILE A 1181 1.75 -19.94 14.49
C ILE A 1181 1.10 -18.58 14.28
N PHE A 1182 -0.23 -18.55 14.33
CA PHE A 1182 -1.04 -17.34 14.19
C PHE A 1182 -1.96 -17.17 15.40
N THR A 1183 -2.03 -15.96 15.95
CA THR A 1183 -3.04 -15.58 16.94
C THR A 1183 -3.77 -14.30 16.54
N TYR A 1184 -5.10 -14.31 16.67
CA TYR A 1184 -5.96 -13.13 16.57
C TYR A 1184 -6.65 -12.81 17.90
N THR A 1185 -5.94 -13.09 18.99
CA THR A 1185 -6.33 -12.75 20.35
C THR A 1185 -5.09 -12.51 21.20
N GLY A 1186 -5.18 -11.57 22.14
CA GLY A 1186 -4.17 -11.36 23.17
C GLY A 1186 -4.44 -12.14 24.46
N ASN A 1187 -5.57 -12.85 24.57
CA ASN A 1187 -5.96 -13.52 25.82
C ASN A 1187 -5.54 -15.00 25.81
N GLY A 1188 -4.34 -15.31 26.30
CA GLY A 1188 -3.95 -16.70 26.49
C GLY A 1188 -2.44 -16.94 26.48
N ALA A 1189 -2.09 -18.20 26.68
CA ALA A 1189 -0.71 -18.66 26.59
C ALA A 1189 -0.62 -20.04 25.94
N ALA A 1190 0.48 -20.28 25.24
CA ALA A 1190 0.85 -21.60 24.72
C ALA A 1190 2.36 -21.83 24.85
N ILE A 1191 2.74 -23.06 25.19
CA ILE A 1191 4.14 -23.48 25.34
C ILE A 1191 4.47 -24.48 24.25
N PHE A 1192 5.53 -24.22 23.49
CA PHE A 1192 6.08 -25.09 22.46
C PHE A 1192 7.45 -25.60 22.89
N ASN A 1193 7.60 -26.92 22.96
CA ASN A 1193 8.86 -27.59 23.24
C ASN A 1193 9.31 -28.35 21.99
N ASN A 1194 10.54 -28.11 21.51
CA ASN A 1194 11.09 -28.78 20.32
C ASN A 1194 10.22 -28.58 19.06
N LEU A 1195 9.95 -27.32 18.71
CA LEU A 1195 9.27 -26.95 17.47
C LEU A 1195 10.27 -26.87 16.30
N THR A 1196 10.03 -27.62 15.25
CA THR A 1196 10.78 -27.55 13.98
C THR A 1196 9.92 -26.90 12.91
N THR A 1197 10.43 -25.87 12.23
CA THR A 1197 9.72 -25.16 11.15
C THR A 1197 10.57 -25.09 9.89
N SER A 1198 9.93 -25.25 8.73
CA SER A 1198 10.57 -25.12 7.42
C SER A 1198 9.55 -24.67 6.35
N ASN A 1199 10.01 -23.92 5.35
CA ASN A 1199 9.20 -23.40 4.26
C ASN A 1199 7.93 -22.64 4.71
N ILE A 1200 8.11 -21.66 5.62
CA ILE A 1200 7.01 -20.86 6.17
C ILE A 1200 6.82 -19.60 5.32
N ALA A 1201 5.62 -19.38 4.77
CA ALA A 1201 5.36 -18.23 3.89
C ALA A 1201 5.44 -16.88 4.61
N TYR A 1202 4.99 -16.80 5.87
CA TYR A 1202 5.15 -15.58 6.67
C TYR A 1202 6.62 -15.37 7.08
N PRO A 1203 7.27 -14.24 6.72
CA PRO A 1203 8.72 -14.06 6.91
C PRO A 1203 9.19 -14.18 8.36
N ASN A 1204 8.36 -13.75 9.32
CA ASN A 1204 8.69 -13.79 10.75
C ASN A 1204 8.36 -15.13 11.41
N LYS A 1205 7.91 -16.12 10.63
CA LYS A 1205 7.41 -17.44 11.04
C LYS A 1205 6.16 -17.44 11.90
N TYR A 1206 5.98 -16.45 12.76
CA TYR A 1206 4.89 -16.35 13.73
C TYR A 1206 4.19 -14.99 13.60
N TYR A 1207 2.86 -14.97 13.59
CA TYR A 1207 2.07 -13.75 13.62
C TYR A 1207 1.21 -13.71 14.88
N ILE A 1208 1.70 -13.04 15.92
CA ILE A 1208 1.13 -13.11 17.27
C ILE A 1208 0.55 -11.76 17.64
N GLN A 1209 -0.74 -11.75 17.97
CA GLN A 1209 -1.40 -10.56 18.50
C GLN A 1209 -0.86 -10.20 19.89
N ASN A 1210 -0.64 -8.90 20.10
CA ASN A 1210 -0.11 -8.37 21.35
C ASN A 1210 -0.94 -8.83 22.57
N GLY A 1211 -0.24 -9.27 23.62
CA GLY A 1211 -0.82 -9.81 24.85
C GLY A 1211 -0.78 -11.34 24.96
N PHE A 1212 -0.76 -12.06 23.83
CA PHE A 1212 -0.69 -13.52 23.86
C PHE A 1212 0.71 -13.98 24.28
N ASN A 1213 0.80 -14.79 25.32
CA ASN A 1213 2.08 -15.27 25.85
C ASN A 1213 2.52 -16.56 25.14
N LEU A 1214 3.25 -16.42 24.04
CA LEU A 1214 3.84 -17.53 23.32
C LEU A 1214 5.25 -17.84 23.85
N VAL A 1215 5.45 -19.05 24.35
CA VAL A 1215 6.76 -19.57 24.79
C VAL A 1215 7.22 -20.66 23.83
N ILE A 1216 8.40 -20.53 23.25
CA ILE A 1216 9.04 -21.55 22.39
C ILE A 1216 10.42 -21.87 22.99
N GLN A 1217 10.67 -23.14 23.31
CA GLN A 1217 11.91 -23.60 23.97
C GLN A 1217 12.43 -24.96 23.50
#